data_AF-A0AAD1STL1-F1
#
_entry.id   AF-A0AAD1STL1-F1
#
_cell.length_a   1.000
_cell.length_b   1.000
_cell.length_c   1.000
_cell.angle_alpha   90.00
_cell.angle_beta   90.00
_cell.angle_gamma   90.00
#
_symmetry.space_group_name_H-M   'P 1'
#
loop_
_entity.id
_entity.type
_entity.pdbx_description
1 polymer ?
#
loop_
_entity_poly.entity_id
_entity_poly.type
_entity_poly.pdbx_seq_one_letter_code
_entity_poly.pdbx_strand_id
1 'polypeptide(L)'
;MFVRRMRPTPGPLKCCAITGLHGPHFILAPKRATWLLNPPRNICDLQANLRAYDVCESSIMPHEYPALTPEQKKELNEIAKRIVAPGKGILAADESTGSIAKRLSSIGVENTEENRRFYRQILFTADNRVNPCIGGVITFHETLYHKADDGTLFTKVIKDKGAVVGIKVDKGVVPLAGTNGETTTQGLDGLSERCAQYKKDGADFAKWRCVLKISDHTPSHLAILENANVLARYASICQQNGIVPIVEPEVLPDGEHDLKRCQYVTEKVLAAVYKALSDHHVYLEGTLLKPNMVTPGHACTKKYKPEEVAMATVTALRRTVPPAVAGITFLSGGQSEEEATIHLNAINTCPQVKPWPLTFSYGRALQASALKTWGGKKENVKNAQEEYTKRALANSLACQGKYVPSGQAGAAAGTARHRARLEAHQRRAMTEISDLDRQIEQLRRCELIKESEVKALCAKAREILVEESNVQRVDSPVTVCGDIHGQFYDLKELFRVGGDVPETNYLFMGDFVDRGFYSVETFLLLLALKVRYPDRITLIRGNHESRQITQVYGFYDECLRKYGSVTVWRYCTEIFDYLSLSAIIDGKIFCVHGGLSPSIQTLDQIRTIDRKQEVPHDGPMCDLLWSDPEDTTGWGVSPRGAGYLFGSDVVAQFNAANNIDMICRAHQLVMEGYKWHFNETVLTVWSAPNYCYRCGNVAAILELDEHLQKEFIIFEAAPQETRGIPSKKPVADYFL
;
A
#
# COMPACT_ATOMS: atom_id res chain seq x y z
N MET A 1 -46.26 -17.30 -40.27
CA MET A 1 -47.65 -17.15 -40.75
C MET A 1 -48.62 -17.60 -39.67
N PHE A 2 -49.74 -16.88 -39.55
CA PHE A 2 -51.00 -17.19 -38.86
C PHE A 2 -51.47 -18.68 -38.96
N VAL A 3 -52.37 -19.25 -38.13
CA VAL A 3 -53.36 -18.75 -37.13
C VAL A 3 -53.52 -19.81 -36.01
N ARG A 4 -53.88 -19.44 -34.77
CA ARG A 4 -55.05 -20.01 -34.04
C ARG A 4 -55.47 -19.15 -32.85
N ARG A 5 -56.77 -19.16 -32.52
CA ARG A 5 -57.46 -18.15 -31.70
C ARG A 5 -58.47 -18.83 -30.75
N MET A 6 -58.81 -18.11 -29.66
CA MET A 6 -59.95 -18.28 -28.74
C MET A 6 -59.83 -19.23 -27.53
N ARG A 7 -60.03 -18.63 -26.35
CA ARG A 7 -60.59 -19.23 -25.10
C ARG A 7 -62.14 -19.25 -25.21
N PRO A 8 -62.91 -19.91 -24.31
CA PRO A 8 -63.19 -19.36 -22.97
C PRO A 8 -63.29 -20.39 -21.80
N THR A 9 -63.31 -19.85 -20.57
CA THR A 9 -63.54 -20.50 -19.25
C THR A 9 -65.05 -20.65 -18.94
N PRO A 10 -65.49 -21.51 -17.99
CA PRO A 10 -65.58 -21.12 -16.55
C PRO A 10 -65.28 -22.25 -15.51
N GLY A 11 -65.18 -21.90 -14.22
CA GLY A 11 -65.15 -22.83 -13.06
C GLY A 11 -66.55 -23.17 -12.53
N PRO A 12 -66.81 -23.43 -11.22
CA PRO A 12 -65.94 -23.47 -10.02
C PRO A 12 -66.17 -24.70 -9.09
N LEU A 13 -65.57 -24.76 -7.87
CA LEU A 13 -66.18 -25.29 -6.62
C LEU A 13 -65.28 -25.10 -5.34
N LYS A 14 -65.83 -25.35 -4.13
CA LYS A 14 -65.32 -24.92 -2.81
C LYS A 14 -65.33 -26.02 -1.71
N CYS A 15 -64.41 -25.89 -0.73
CA CYS A 15 -64.51 -26.17 0.74
C CYS A 15 -64.69 -27.60 1.33
N CYS A 16 -63.78 -27.96 2.28
CA CYS A 16 -63.98 -28.46 3.67
C CYS A 16 -62.64 -29.07 4.24
N ALA A 17 -62.09 -28.70 5.42
CA ALA A 17 -62.41 -29.09 6.82
C ALA A 17 -61.80 -30.47 7.25
N ILE A 18 -61.25 -30.76 8.46
CA ILE A 18 -61.00 -30.04 9.76
C ILE A 18 -59.88 -30.80 10.58
N THR A 19 -59.48 -30.33 11.80
CA THR A 19 -58.53 -30.91 12.83
C THR A 19 -57.02 -30.54 12.74
N GLY A 20 -56.24 -30.30 13.81
CA GLY A 20 -56.56 -29.91 15.21
C GLY A 20 -55.44 -30.13 16.28
N LEU A 21 -54.87 -29.05 16.87
CA LEU A 21 -54.14 -28.90 18.19
C LEU A 21 -52.91 -29.82 18.49
N HIS A 22 -51.79 -29.44 19.16
CA HIS A 22 -51.47 -28.48 20.24
C HIS A 22 -50.02 -27.90 20.11
N GLY A 23 -49.64 -26.88 20.92
CA GLY A 23 -48.32 -26.19 20.94
C GLY A 23 -47.26 -26.79 21.90
N PRO A 24 -46.30 -26.04 22.52
CA PRO A 24 -46.21 -24.56 22.65
C PRO A 24 -44.80 -23.94 22.36
N HIS A 25 -44.66 -22.60 22.41
CA HIS A 25 -43.55 -21.87 23.06
C HIS A 25 -43.83 -20.35 23.19
N PHE A 26 -43.14 -19.68 24.12
CA PHE A 26 -43.42 -18.31 24.61
C PHE A 26 -42.77 -17.18 23.78
N ILE A 27 -43.36 -15.97 23.85
CA ILE A 27 -42.82 -14.69 23.35
C ILE A 27 -42.86 -13.65 24.47
N LEU A 28 -41.85 -12.79 24.58
CA LEU A 28 -41.80 -11.60 25.45
C LEU A 28 -41.55 -10.33 24.62
N ALA A 29 -42.07 -9.20 25.12
CA ALA A 29 -42.22 -7.92 24.39
C ALA A 29 -40.98 -7.00 24.48
N PRO A 30 -41.03 -5.83 23.82
CA PRO A 30 -41.02 -4.60 24.64
C PRO A 30 -42.10 -3.56 24.28
N LYS A 31 -42.19 -2.52 25.12
CA LYS A 31 -43.35 -1.61 25.29
C LYS A 31 -43.31 -0.35 24.39
N ARG A 32 -44.49 0.19 24.09
CA ARG A 32 -44.70 1.60 23.69
C ARG A 32 -44.76 2.50 24.94
N ALA A 33 -44.36 3.77 24.80
CA ALA A 33 -44.75 4.87 25.68
C ALA A 33 -45.12 6.09 24.82
N THR A 34 -46.03 6.94 25.32
CA THR A 34 -46.75 7.97 24.56
C THR A 34 -46.20 9.38 24.70
N TRP A 35 -46.47 10.20 23.69
CA TRP A 35 -46.19 11.63 23.61
C TRP A 35 -46.92 12.46 24.68
N LEU A 36 -46.26 13.52 25.16
CA LEU A 36 -46.88 14.67 25.83
C LEU A 36 -46.26 15.97 25.29
N LEU A 37 -47.11 16.95 25.00
CA LEU A 37 -46.76 18.27 24.47
C LEU A 37 -46.74 19.31 25.59
N ASN A 38 -45.69 20.14 25.68
CA ASN A 38 -45.77 21.61 25.77
C ASN A 38 -44.36 22.26 25.92
N PRO A 39 -44.14 23.49 25.40
CA PRO A 39 -42.81 24.14 25.41
C PRO A 39 -42.68 25.31 26.41
N PRO A 40 -41.47 25.57 26.95
CA PRO A 40 -41.00 26.91 27.35
C PRO A 40 -40.18 27.52 26.19
N ARG A 41 -40.39 28.75 25.70
CA ARG A 41 -40.38 30.07 26.35
C ARG A 41 -39.07 30.43 27.08
N ASN A 42 -38.39 31.38 26.43
CA ASN A 42 -37.37 32.31 26.91
C ASN A 42 -35.90 31.86 26.95
N ILE A 43 -35.11 32.70 26.26
CA ILE A 43 -33.64 32.81 26.28
C ILE A 43 -33.23 33.59 27.54
N CYS A 44 -31.97 33.45 27.96
CA CYS A 44 -31.33 33.97 29.19
C CYS A 44 -31.61 33.11 30.44
N ASP A 45 -30.73 32.13 30.70
CA ASP A 45 -30.03 31.90 31.99
C ASP A 45 -29.29 30.54 32.00
N LEU A 46 -28.21 30.42 31.21
CA LEU A 46 -27.32 29.24 31.24
C LEU A 46 -25.83 29.59 31.16
N GLN A 47 -25.43 30.76 31.65
CA GLN A 47 -24.05 31.28 31.57
C GLN A 47 -23.21 31.07 32.85
N ALA A 48 -23.66 30.21 33.78
CA ALA A 48 -23.11 30.14 35.15
C ALA A 48 -22.42 28.82 35.56
N ASN A 49 -22.32 27.80 34.69
CA ASN A 49 -21.77 26.47 35.05
C ASN A 49 -20.55 26.00 34.22
N LEU A 50 -19.96 26.85 33.38
CA LEU A 50 -18.82 26.50 32.50
C LEU A 50 -17.44 26.89 33.07
N ARG A 51 -17.28 26.93 34.41
CA ARG A 51 -15.99 27.22 35.08
C ARG A 51 -15.70 26.24 36.23
N ALA A 52 -15.69 24.93 35.93
CA ALA A 52 -15.32 23.90 36.90
C ALA A 52 -14.81 22.58 36.28
N TYR A 53 -14.29 22.58 35.04
CA TYR A 53 -13.63 21.42 34.43
C TYR A 53 -12.41 21.84 33.61
N ASP A 54 -11.44 22.39 34.32
CA ASP A 54 -10.03 22.33 33.92
C ASP A 54 -9.34 21.33 34.85
N VAL A 55 -8.25 20.70 34.40
CA VAL A 55 -7.53 19.61 35.07
C VAL A 55 -8.24 18.24 35.07
N CYS A 56 -8.18 17.53 33.94
CA CYS A 56 -7.52 16.21 33.90
C CYS A 56 -7.27 15.75 32.45
N GLU A 57 -6.04 15.88 31.95
CA GLU A 57 -5.60 15.20 30.73
C GLU A 57 -5.48 13.69 31.01
N SER A 58 -6.58 12.94 30.85
CA SER A 58 -6.50 11.48 30.73
C SER A 58 -6.23 11.13 29.27
N SER A 59 -4.99 10.75 28.97
CA SER A 59 -4.58 10.20 27.68
C SER A 59 -5.51 9.04 27.28
N ILE A 60 -6.35 9.25 26.26
CA ILE A 60 -7.18 8.18 25.69
C ILE A 60 -6.25 7.25 24.93
N MET A 61 -5.80 6.19 25.61
CA MET A 61 -5.03 5.11 24.99
C MET A 61 -5.89 4.46 23.89
N PRO A 62 -5.39 4.28 22.66
CA PRO A 62 -6.19 3.74 21.53
C PRO A 62 -6.60 2.27 21.70
N HIS A 63 -6.18 1.61 22.78
CA HIS A 63 -6.70 0.33 23.24
C HIS A 63 -6.99 0.41 24.74
N GLU A 64 -8.17 -0.07 25.14
CA GLU A 64 -8.62 -0.16 26.54
C GLU A 64 -7.66 -1.00 27.41
N TYR A 65 -7.00 -2.01 26.80
CA TYR A 65 -6.01 -2.87 27.45
C TYR A 65 -4.75 -3.02 26.56
N PRO A 66 -3.71 -2.20 26.76
CA PRO A 66 -2.48 -2.29 25.97
C PRO A 66 -1.70 -3.57 26.25
N ALA A 67 -1.38 -4.34 25.19
CA ALA A 67 -0.63 -5.59 25.34
C ALA A 67 0.86 -5.39 25.72
N LEU A 68 1.46 -4.25 25.41
CA LEU A 68 2.89 -3.98 25.63
C LEU A 68 3.11 -2.52 26.07
N THR A 69 4.04 -2.30 27.00
CA THR A 69 4.50 -0.95 27.38
C THR A 69 5.35 -0.31 26.27
N PRO A 70 5.55 1.02 26.27
CA PRO A 70 6.44 1.69 25.33
C PRO A 70 7.88 1.14 25.34
N GLU A 71 8.39 0.74 26.50
CA GLU A 71 9.73 0.18 26.69
C GLU A 71 9.85 -1.20 26.03
N GLN A 72 8.84 -2.07 26.23
CA GLN A 72 8.78 -3.38 25.58
C GLN A 72 8.68 -3.23 24.06
N LYS A 73 7.85 -2.31 23.56
CA LYS A 73 7.76 -1.98 22.12
C LYS A 73 9.12 -1.53 21.57
N LYS A 74 9.81 -0.64 22.28
CA LYS A 74 11.14 -0.15 21.90
C LYS A 74 12.16 -1.29 21.83
N GLU A 75 12.24 -2.12 22.87
CA GLU A 75 13.18 -3.26 22.91
C GLU A 75 12.98 -4.21 21.70
N LEU A 76 11.73 -4.62 21.47
CA LEU A 76 11.38 -5.51 20.36
C LEU A 76 11.72 -4.89 18.99
N ASN A 77 11.44 -3.60 18.80
CA ASN A 77 11.76 -2.91 17.55
C ASN A 77 13.28 -2.77 17.31
N GLU A 78 14.05 -2.46 18.36
CA GLU A 78 15.51 -2.38 18.29
C GLU A 78 16.18 -3.74 18.06
N ILE A 79 15.63 -4.83 18.62
CA ILE A 79 16.05 -6.20 18.29
C ILE A 79 15.74 -6.49 16.81
N ALA A 80 14.50 -6.27 16.36
CA ALA A 80 14.08 -6.60 15.01
C ALA A 80 14.91 -5.85 13.95
N LYS A 81 15.12 -4.52 14.11
CA LYS A 81 15.95 -3.70 13.23
C LYS A 81 17.42 -4.14 13.18
N ARG A 82 18.01 -4.62 14.30
CA ARG A 82 19.38 -5.16 14.30
C ARG A 82 19.52 -6.44 13.48
N ILE A 83 18.50 -7.29 13.48
CA ILE A 83 18.50 -8.57 12.75
C ILE A 83 18.51 -8.34 11.23
N VAL A 84 17.76 -7.34 10.74
CA VAL A 84 17.60 -7.03 9.30
C VAL A 84 18.30 -5.75 8.85
N ALA A 85 19.34 -5.32 9.56
CA ALA A 85 20.14 -4.16 9.18
C ALA A 85 20.73 -4.32 7.75
N PRO A 86 21.01 -3.22 7.02
CA PRO A 86 21.43 -3.28 5.61
C PRO A 86 22.63 -4.23 5.37
N GLY A 87 22.48 -5.14 4.41
CA GLY A 87 23.49 -6.16 4.11
C GLY A 87 23.47 -7.40 5.02
N LYS A 88 22.66 -7.42 6.09
CA LYS A 88 22.53 -8.56 7.01
C LYS A 88 21.32 -9.43 6.70
N GLY A 89 21.46 -10.73 7.00
CA GLY A 89 20.38 -11.70 7.07
C GLY A 89 20.58 -12.71 8.18
N ILE A 90 19.86 -13.84 8.13
CA ILE A 90 19.79 -14.82 9.21
C ILE A 90 20.35 -16.18 8.75
N LEU A 91 21.24 -16.77 9.57
CA LEU A 91 21.58 -18.18 9.48
C LEU A 91 20.55 -19.01 10.25
N ALA A 92 19.80 -19.87 9.56
CA ALA A 92 18.87 -20.80 10.18
C ALA A 92 19.57 -22.14 10.44
N ALA A 93 20.15 -22.30 11.64
CA ALA A 93 20.85 -23.49 12.13
C ALA A 93 20.02 -24.24 13.20
N ASP A 94 18.70 -24.15 13.07
CA ASP A 94 17.67 -24.64 13.98
C ASP A 94 17.11 -26.02 13.63
N GLU A 95 17.87 -26.81 12.86
CA GLU A 95 17.47 -28.18 12.52
C GLU A 95 17.40 -29.03 13.80
N SER A 96 16.23 -29.61 14.05
CA SER A 96 16.04 -30.59 15.11
C SER A 96 16.91 -31.83 14.90
N THR A 97 17.09 -32.64 15.95
CA THR A 97 17.87 -33.88 15.93
C THR A 97 17.48 -34.81 14.77
N GLY A 98 16.19 -34.89 14.41
CA GLY A 98 15.72 -35.67 13.25
C GLY A 98 15.94 -34.99 11.90
N SER A 99 15.86 -33.66 11.82
CA SER A 99 16.11 -32.90 10.58
C SER A 99 17.61 -32.86 10.24
N ILE A 100 18.49 -32.70 11.22
CA ILE A 100 19.94 -32.71 11.02
C ILE A 100 20.48 -34.13 10.74
N ALA A 101 19.82 -35.18 11.25
CA ALA A 101 20.14 -36.57 10.91
C ALA A 101 20.17 -36.81 9.39
N LYS A 102 19.16 -36.30 8.67
CA LYS A 102 19.08 -36.40 7.20
C LYS A 102 20.23 -35.68 6.49
N ARG A 103 20.71 -34.58 7.06
CA ARG A 103 21.86 -33.83 6.53
C ARG A 103 23.18 -34.56 6.78
N LEU A 104 23.44 -35.03 8.01
CA LEU A 104 24.66 -35.77 8.34
C LEU A 104 24.75 -37.10 7.59
N SER A 105 23.62 -37.82 7.46
CA SER A 105 23.51 -39.02 6.65
C SER A 105 23.93 -38.81 5.18
N SER A 106 23.60 -37.64 4.58
CA SER A 106 23.96 -37.32 3.19
C SER A 106 25.47 -37.16 2.93
N ILE A 107 26.28 -37.04 3.99
CA ILE A 107 27.75 -36.99 3.94
C ILE A 107 28.40 -38.17 4.67
N GLY A 108 27.63 -39.20 5.04
CA GLY A 108 28.14 -40.40 5.73
C GLY A 108 28.53 -40.18 7.20
N VAL A 109 28.01 -39.14 7.85
CA VAL A 109 28.34 -38.78 9.24
C VAL A 109 27.26 -39.26 10.21
N GLU A 110 27.67 -39.86 11.32
CA GLU A 110 26.77 -40.30 12.39
C GLU A 110 26.13 -39.11 13.13
N ASN A 111 24.84 -39.22 13.47
CA ASN A 111 24.10 -38.19 14.18
C ASN A 111 24.32 -38.24 15.70
N THR A 112 25.57 -38.09 16.15
CA THR A 112 25.91 -37.92 17.57
C THR A 112 25.74 -36.46 18.01
N GLU A 113 25.58 -36.22 19.31
CA GLU A 113 25.54 -34.85 19.84
C GLU A 113 26.83 -34.07 19.54
N GLU A 114 27.99 -34.71 19.68
CA GLU A 114 29.28 -34.10 19.36
C GLU A 114 29.38 -33.72 17.88
N ASN A 115 28.93 -34.56 16.94
CA ASN A 115 28.93 -34.20 15.51
C ASN A 115 27.98 -33.04 15.20
N ARG A 116 26.84 -32.93 15.91
CA ARG A 116 25.95 -31.76 15.83
C ARG A 116 26.63 -30.51 16.39
N ARG A 117 27.20 -30.59 17.59
CA ARG A 117 27.94 -29.50 18.25
C ARG A 117 29.07 -28.99 17.34
N PHE A 118 29.92 -29.89 16.87
CA PHE A 118 31.08 -29.58 16.03
C PHE A 118 30.64 -28.93 14.70
N TYR A 119 29.60 -29.45 14.03
CA TYR A 119 29.09 -28.82 12.81
C TYR A 119 28.56 -27.40 13.05
N ARG A 120 27.85 -27.16 14.16
CA ARG A 120 27.39 -25.82 14.54
C ARG A 120 28.57 -24.91 14.88
N GLN A 121 29.60 -25.42 15.56
CA GLN A 121 30.85 -24.68 15.81
C GLN A 121 31.51 -24.22 14.50
N ILE A 122 31.62 -25.08 13.48
CA ILE A 122 32.21 -24.72 12.17
C ILE A 122 31.56 -23.45 11.64
N LEU A 123 30.22 -23.38 11.61
CA LEU A 123 29.48 -22.22 11.14
C LEU A 123 29.69 -21.00 12.04
N PHE A 124 29.54 -21.15 13.36
CA PHE A 124 29.59 -20.02 14.30
C PHE A 124 31.00 -19.46 14.51
N THR A 125 32.05 -20.26 14.27
CA THR A 125 33.46 -19.86 14.42
C THR A 125 34.15 -19.50 13.09
N ALA A 126 33.40 -19.42 11.98
CA ALA A 126 33.91 -18.90 10.70
C ALA A 126 34.52 -17.49 10.85
N ASP A 127 35.38 -17.06 9.93
CA ASP A 127 36.11 -15.81 10.10
C ASP A 127 35.21 -14.54 10.04
N ASN A 128 35.77 -13.41 10.45
CA ASN A 128 35.02 -12.15 10.63
C ASN A 128 34.39 -11.57 9.35
N ARG A 129 34.68 -12.09 8.14
CA ARG A 129 33.96 -11.71 6.90
C ARG A 129 32.45 -11.95 7.00
N VAL A 130 31.97 -12.85 7.86
CA VAL A 130 30.53 -13.11 8.03
C VAL A 130 29.81 -12.12 8.96
N ASN A 131 30.53 -11.39 9.81
CA ASN A 131 29.96 -10.46 10.80
C ASN A 131 29.10 -9.33 10.17
N PRO A 132 29.49 -8.71 9.03
CA PRO A 132 28.62 -7.77 8.32
C PRO A 132 27.49 -8.45 7.51
N CYS A 133 27.51 -9.77 7.35
CA CYS A 133 26.52 -10.54 6.59
C CYS A 133 25.41 -11.14 7.45
N ILE A 134 25.68 -11.39 8.74
CA ILE A 134 24.76 -12.07 9.65
C ILE A 134 24.27 -11.10 10.74
N GLY A 135 22.96 -10.89 10.79
CA GLY A 135 22.27 -10.13 11.83
C GLY A 135 21.60 -11.01 12.88
N GLY A 136 21.30 -12.26 12.55
CA GLY A 136 20.76 -13.23 13.51
C GLY A 136 21.17 -14.67 13.20
N VAL A 137 21.19 -15.51 14.23
CA VAL A 137 21.37 -16.96 14.11
C VAL A 137 20.24 -17.66 14.84
N ILE A 138 19.44 -18.47 14.12
CA ILE A 138 18.42 -19.32 14.73
C ILE A 138 19.08 -20.62 15.19
N THR A 139 18.94 -20.96 16.46
CA THR A 139 19.45 -22.19 17.06
C THR A 139 18.31 -23.16 17.36
N PHE A 140 18.66 -24.44 17.49
CA PHE A 140 17.82 -25.44 18.14
C PHE A 140 18.11 -25.45 19.65
N HIS A 141 17.18 -25.96 20.47
CA HIS A 141 17.32 -26.00 21.94
C HIS A 141 18.66 -26.58 22.41
N GLU A 142 19.06 -27.73 21.86
CA GLU A 142 20.35 -28.38 22.13
C GLU A 142 21.54 -27.42 21.86
N THR A 143 21.56 -26.79 20.69
CA THR A 143 22.60 -25.85 20.25
C THR A 143 22.70 -24.61 21.15
N LEU A 144 21.60 -24.16 21.79
CA LEU A 144 21.61 -22.96 22.63
C LEU A 144 22.51 -23.12 23.87
N TYR A 145 22.61 -24.34 24.42
CA TYR A 145 23.41 -24.65 25.61
C TYR A 145 24.77 -25.29 25.28
N HIS A 146 25.06 -25.51 24.00
CA HIS A 146 26.35 -26.02 23.53
C HIS A 146 27.48 -24.99 23.66
N LYS A 147 28.70 -25.53 23.75
CA LYS A 147 29.95 -24.78 23.87
C LYS A 147 30.87 -25.06 22.69
N ALA A 148 31.67 -24.06 22.32
CA ALA A 148 32.81 -24.25 21.46
C ALA A 148 33.96 -24.97 22.20
N ASP A 149 34.98 -25.41 21.46
CA ASP A 149 36.14 -26.16 22.00
C ASP A 149 36.95 -25.36 23.05
N ASP A 150 36.84 -24.03 23.06
CA ASP A 150 37.44 -23.13 24.06
C ASP A 150 36.60 -23.01 25.36
N GLY A 151 35.45 -23.69 25.42
CA GLY A 151 34.50 -23.62 26.53
C GLY A 151 33.47 -22.48 26.45
N THR A 152 33.56 -21.60 25.45
CA THR A 152 32.64 -20.47 25.26
C THR A 152 31.27 -20.96 24.79
N LEU A 153 30.18 -20.53 25.44
CA LEU A 153 28.81 -20.82 25.00
C LEU A 153 28.56 -20.27 23.58
N PHE A 154 27.87 -21.02 22.72
CA PHE A 154 27.56 -20.55 21.37
C PHE A 154 26.75 -19.25 21.36
N THR A 155 25.89 -19.01 22.36
CA THR A 155 25.20 -17.72 22.55
C THR A 155 26.18 -16.55 22.65
N LYS A 156 27.29 -16.72 23.37
CA LYS A 156 28.37 -15.73 23.46
C LYS A 156 29.17 -15.63 22.16
N VAL A 157 29.55 -16.74 21.52
CA VAL A 157 30.26 -16.73 20.21
C VAL A 157 29.48 -15.95 19.15
N ILE A 158 28.15 -16.10 19.11
CA ILE A 158 27.26 -15.38 18.18
C ILE A 158 27.19 -13.88 18.53
N LYS A 159 27.03 -13.53 19.82
CA LYS A 159 26.96 -12.14 20.28
C LYS A 159 28.27 -11.37 20.11
N ASP A 160 29.42 -12.00 20.37
CA ASP A 160 30.75 -11.40 20.19
C ASP A 160 31.03 -11.02 18.72
N LYS A 161 30.31 -11.63 17.77
CA LYS A 161 30.35 -11.30 16.33
C LYS A 161 29.34 -10.26 15.88
N GLY A 162 28.55 -9.69 16.80
CA GLY A 162 27.54 -8.69 16.50
C GLY A 162 26.30 -9.25 15.79
N ALA A 163 26.01 -10.54 15.97
CA ALA A 163 24.77 -11.17 15.55
C ALA A 163 23.85 -11.42 16.77
N VAL A 164 22.54 -11.33 16.55
CA VAL A 164 21.53 -11.62 17.57
C VAL A 164 21.32 -13.14 17.66
N VAL A 165 21.09 -13.67 18.86
CA VAL A 165 20.77 -15.08 19.06
C VAL A 165 19.26 -15.27 19.02
N GLY A 166 18.79 -16.27 18.28
CA GLY A 166 17.39 -16.65 18.28
C GLY A 166 17.18 -18.16 18.41
N ILE A 167 15.96 -18.56 18.74
CA ILE A 167 15.63 -19.93 19.15
C ILE A 167 14.38 -20.45 18.43
N LYS A 168 14.42 -21.67 17.88
CA LYS A 168 13.21 -22.34 17.39
C LYS A 168 12.40 -22.87 18.57
N VAL A 169 11.14 -22.44 18.68
CA VAL A 169 10.29 -22.76 19.84
C VAL A 169 9.09 -23.66 19.52
N ASP A 170 8.72 -23.83 18.24
CA ASP A 170 7.70 -24.79 17.83
C ASP A 170 8.14 -26.25 18.08
N LYS A 171 7.18 -27.12 18.43
CA LYS A 171 7.36 -28.56 18.68
C LYS A 171 6.99 -29.42 17.44
N GLY A 172 7.08 -28.84 16.24
CA GLY A 172 6.81 -29.50 14.96
C GLY A 172 5.35 -29.47 14.52
N VAL A 173 5.11 -29.98 13.30
CA VAL A 173 3.79 -30.07 12.68
C VAL A 173 2.99 -31.29 13.15
N VAL A 174 1.68 -31.17 13.19
CA VAL A 174 0.71 -32.24 13.48
C VAL A 174 -0.42 -32.25 12.45
N PRO A 175 -0.95 -33.41 12.06
CA PRO A 175 -1.97 -33.52 11.02
C PRO A 175 -3.30 -32.89 11.44
N LEU A 176 -3.98 -32.21 10.52
CA LEU A 176 -5.34 -31.73 10.72
C LEU A 176 -6.34 -32.81 10.30
N ALA A 177 -7.07 -33.37 11.28
CA ALA A 177 -8.09 -34.38 11.02
C ALA A 177 -9.17 -33.86 10.05
N GLY A 178 -9.60 -34.71 9.12
CA GLY A 178 -10.57 -34.33 8.08
C GLY A 178 -9.98 -33.54 6.89
N THR A 179 -8.66 -33.29 6.86
CA THR A 179 -7.99 -32.63 5.72
C THR A 179 -7.20 -33.60 4.85
N ASN A 180 -6.85 -33.18 3.62
CA ASN A 180 -6.02 -33.98 2.71
C ASN A 180 -4.52 -33.83 3.00
N GLY A 181 -4.08 -34.38 4.13
CA GLY A 181 -2.67 -34.38 4.54
C GLY A 181 -2.13 -32.98 4.89
N GLU A 182 -3.00 -32.08 5.35
CA GLU A 182 -2.61 -30.76 5.84
C GLU A 182 -2.25 -30.81 7.33
N THR A 183 -1.59 -29.77 7.82
CA THR A 183 -1.03 -29.72 9.17
C THR A 183 -1.28 -28.39 9.85
N THR A 184 -1.41 -28.41 11.17
CA THR A 184 -1.10 -27.26 12.05
C THR A 184 0.24 -27.51 12.75
N THR A 185 0.65 -26.62 13.64
CA THR A 185 1.93 -26.70 14.36
C THR A 185 1.69 -26.61 15.86
N GLN A 186 2.32 -27.49 16.63
CA GLN A 186 2.14 -27.58 18.09
C GLN A 186 3.29 -26.89 18.86
N GLY A 187 3.05 -26.58 20.14
CA GLY A 187 4.10 -26.11 21.05
C GLY A 187 3.78 -24.90 21.93
N LEU A 188 2.53 -24.42 21.94
CA LEU A 188 2.09 -23.30 22.77
C LEU A 188 2.10 -23.65 24.27
N ASP A 189 1.91 -24.92 24.62
CA ASP A 189 1.92 -25.38 26.01
C ASP A 189 3.29 -25.18 26.66
N GLY A 190 3.32 -24.39 27.73
CA GLY A 190 4.54 -23.96 28.42
C GLY A 190 5.40 -22.98 27.61
N LEU A 191 4.86 -22.33 26.58
CA LEU A 191 5.66 -21.46 25.70
C LEU A 191 6.14 -20.19 26.42
N SER A 192 5.34 -19.60 27.32
CA SER A 192 5.72 -18.36 28.00
C SER A 192 6.93 -18.59 28.91
N GLU A 193 6.90 -19.64 29.72
CA GLU A 193 7.96 -20.05 30.63
C GLU A 193 9.24 -20.39 29.85
N ARG A 194 9.10 -21.06 28.70
CA ARG A 194 10.21 -21.35 27.78
C ARG A 194 10.79 -20.07 27.19
N CYS A 195 9.97 -19.11 26.76
CA CYS A 195 10.42 -17.83 26.22
C CYS A 195 11.15 -17.00 27.29
N ALA A 196 10.62 -16.91 28.52
CA ALA A 196 11.29 -16.25 29.64
C ALA A 196 12.67 -16.87 29.95
N GLN A 197 12.75 -18.21 29.98
CA GLN A 197 14.01 -18.93 30.19
C GLN A 197 15.00 -18.68 29.03
N TYR A 198 14.56 -18.78 27.78
CA TYR A 198 15.42 -18.48 26.62
C TYR A 198 15.89 -17.02 26.56
N LYS A 199 15.06 -16.07 27.00
CA LYS A 199 15.45 -14.66 27.12
C LYS A 199 16.59 -14.50 28.13
N LYS A 200 16.46 -15.13 29.30
CA LYS A 200 17.50 -15.20 30.33
C LYS A 200 18.79 -15.86 29.84
N ASP A 201 18.68 -16.92 29.04
CA ASP A 201 19.81 -17.64 28.45
C ASP A 201 20.41 -16.93 27.21
N GLY A 202 19.83 -15.78 26.83
CA GLY A 202 20.41 -14.83 25.89
C GLY A 202 19.87 -14.89 24.46
N ALA A 203 18.78 -15.60 24.19
CA ALA A 203 18.04 -15.43 22.94
C ALA A 203 17.17 -14.16 22.99
N ASP A 204 17.11 -13.43 21.89
CA ASP A 204 16.35 -12.17 21.76
C ASP A 204 15.23 -12.26 20.69
N PHE A 205 15.23 -13.32 19.87
CA PHE A 205 14.17 -13.60 18.91
C PHE A 205 13.83 -15.09 18.85
N ALA A 206 12.63 -15.42 18.37
CA ALA A 206 12.18 -16.80 18.22
C ALA A 206 11.76 -17.10 16.79
N LYS A 207 11.58 -18.40 16.49
CA LYS A 207 11.05 -18.88 15.22
C LYS A 207 10.00 -19.97 15.43
N TRP A 208 8.90 -19.88 14.67
CA TRP A 208 7.83 -20.87 14.63
C TRP A 208 7.39 -21.12 13.19
N ARG A 209 7.48 -22.40 12.77
CA ARG A 209 7.21 -22.80 11.39
C ARG A 209 5.86 -23.50 11.22
N CYS A 210 4.95 -22.85 10.53
CA CYS A 210 3.75 -23.45 9.96
C CYS A 210 3.98 -23.91 8.52
N VAL A 211 3.17 -24.86 8.05
CA VAL A 211 3.34 -25.51 6.74
C VAL A 211 2.01 -25.66 6.04
N LEU A 212 1.94 -25.16 4.81
CA LEU A 212 0.79 -25.26 3.92
C LEU A 212 1.23 -25.88 2.60
N LYS A 213 0.35 -26.64 1.96
CA LYS A 213 0.62 -27.33 0.68
C LYS A 213 -0.32 -26.83 -0.39
N ILE A 214 0.16 -26.73 -1.64
CA ILE A 214 -0.68 -26.42 -2.80
C ILE A 214 -1.11 -27.72 -3.48
N SER A 215 -2.42 -27.87 -3.71
CA SER A 215 -3.01 -28.86 -4.61
C SER A 215 -4.35 -28.34 -5.15
N ASP A 216 -5.15 -29.23 -5.76
CA ASP A 216 -6.51 -28.92 -6.24
C ASP A 216 -7.46 -28.55 -5.09
N HIS A 217 -7.19 -29.04 -3.87
CA HIS A 217 -8.04 -28.85 -2.69
C HIS A 217 -7.29 -28.26 -1.48
N THR A 218 -5.99 -27.96 -1.62
CA THR A 218 -5.16 -27.38 -0.55
C THR A 218 -4.43 -26.11 -1.02
N PRO A 219 -4.18 -25.13 -0.13
CA PRO A 219 -4.54 -25.13 1.28
C PRO A 219 -6.04 -24.90 1.50
N SER A 220 -6.65 -25.68 2.40
CA SER A 220 -8.06 -25.52 2.76
C SER A 220 -8.27 -24.29 3.65
N HIS A 221 -9.52 -23.82 3.73
CA HIS A 221 -9.89 -22.73 4.62
C HIS A 221 -9.55 -23.03 6.09
N LEU A 222 -9.73 -24.29 6.52
CA LEU A 222 -9.35 -24.74 7.86
C LEU A 222 -7.84 -24.61 8.09
N ALA A 223 -7.01 -25.13 7.17
CA ALA A 223 -5.56 -25.06 7.30
C ALA A 223 -5.04 -23.61 7.29
N ILE A 224 -5.63 -22.71 6.50
CA ILE A 224 -5.26 -21.29 6.49
C ILE A 224 -5.58 -20.64 7.84
N LEU A 225 -6.82 -20.76 8.34
CA LEU A 225 -7.24 -20.11 9.59
C LEU A 225 -6.47 -20.63 10.80
N GLU A 226 -6.33 -21.95 10.92
CA GLU A 226 -5.68 -22.57 12.08
C GLU A 226 -4.18 -22.25 12.13
N ASN A 227 -3.46 -22.29 11.00
CA ASN A 227 -2.05 -21.88 10.98
C ASN A 227 -1.87 -20.38 11.23
N ALA A 228 -2.79 -19.53 10.74
CA ALA A 228 -2.76 -18.09 11.05
C ALA A 228 -2.97 -17.81 12.55
N ASN A 229 -3.98 -18.46 13.15
CA ASN A 229 -4.30 -18.34 14.58
C ASN A 229 -3.15 -18.84 15.48
N VAL A 230 -2.56 -20.00 15.19
CA VAL A 230 -1.46 -20.53 16.02
C VAL A 230 -0.19 -19.68 15.92
N LEU A 231 0.10 -19.10 14.74
CA LEU A 231 1.19 -18.12 14.57
C LEU A 231 0.93 -16.84 15.37
N ALA A 232 -0.31 -16.35 15.40
CA ALA A 232 -0.67 -15.15 16.17
C ALA A 232 -0.57 -15.38 17.68
N ARG A 233 -1.05 -16.54 18.18
CA ARG A 233 -0.85 -16.98 19.57
C ARG A 233 0.64 -17.07 19.95
N TYR A 234 1.46 -17.69 19.11
CA TYR A 234 2.92 -17.77 19.31
C TYR A 234 3.56 -16.38 19.36
N ALA A 235 3.22 -15.49 18.43
CA ALA A 235 3.81 -14.16 18.31
C ALA A 235 3.49 -13.31 19.55
N SER A 236 2.23 -13.31 19.98
CA SER A 236 1.77 -12.62 21.20
C SER A 236 2.56 -13.10 22.44
N ILE A 237 2.67 -14.42 22.65
CA ILE A 237 3.40 -14.99 23.80
C ILE A 237 4.91 -14.63 23.76
N CYS A 238 5.53 -14.58 22.59
CA CYS A 238 6.93 -14.17 22.47
C CYS A 238 7.14 -12.70 22.87
N GLN A 239 6.27 -11.81 22.40
CA GLN A 239 6.39 -10.38 22.69
C GLN A 239 6.20 -10.07 24.19
N GLN A 240 5.30 -10.78 24.88
CA GLN A 240 5.17 -10.69 26.35
C GLN A 240 6.46 -11.01 27.11
N ASN A 241 7.38 -11.78 26.51
CA ASN A 241 8.63 -12.23 27.10
C ASN A 241 9.87 -11.51 26.52
N GLY A 242 9.70 -10.37 25.82
CA GLY A 242 10.81 -9.60 25.24
C GLY A 242 11.52 -10.32 24.09
N ILE A 243 10.82 -11.25 23.42
CA ILE A 243 11.34 -12.05 22.30
C ILE A 243 10.65 -11.62 21.00
N VAL A 244 11.42 -11.20 20.00
CA VAL A 244 10.88 -10.89 18.66
C VAL A 244 10.44 -12.18 17.95
N PRO A 245 9.17 -12.35 17.58
CA PRO A 245 8.74 -13.53 16.82
C PRO A 245 9.05 -13.38 15.33
N ILE A 246 9.79 -14.36 14.78
CA ILE A 246 9.76 -14.64 13.34
C ILE A 246 8.55 -15.52 13.05
N VAL A 247 7.64 -15.01 12.21
CA VAL A 247 6.41 -15.67 11.77
C VAL A 247 6.69 -16.37 10.45
N GLU A 248 6.72 -17.72 10.43
CA GLU A 248 7.08 -18.53 9.24
C GLU A 248 5.86 -19.35 8.73
N PRO A 249 4.97 -18.76 7.88
CA PRO A 249 3.92 -19.47 7.18
C PRO A 249 4.45 -20.02 5.83
N GLU A 250 5.13 -21.16 5.85
CA GLU A 250 5.72 -21.73 4.63
C GLU A 250 4.66 -22.39 3.75
N VAL A 251 4.38 -21.79 2.58
CA VAL A 251 3.70 -22.48 1.48
C VAL A 251 4.74 -23.31 0.71
N LEU A 252 4.55 -24.63 0.69
CA LEU A 252 5.50 -25.57 0.09
C LEU A 252 5.49 -25.47 -1.46
N PRO A 253 6.67 -25.53 -2.10
CA PRO A 253 6.81 -25.58 -3.56
C PRO A 253 6.52 -26.98 -4.16
N ASP A 254 6.05 -27.95 -3.37
CA ASP A 254 5.74 -29.29 -3.87
C ASP A 254 4.50 -29.27 -4.80
N GLY A 255 4.66 -29.83 -6.01
CA GLY A 255 3.59 -29.96 -7.01
C GLY A 255 3.93 -29.35 -8.38
N GLU A 256 2.96 -29.38 -9.29
CA GLU A 256 3.09 -28.92 -10.70
C GLU A 256 2.56 -27.50 -10.92
N HIS A 257 2.05 -26.86 -9.85
CA HIS A 257 1.38 -25.56 -9.89
C HIS A 257 2.27 -24.45 -10.47
N ASP A 258 1.65 -23.50 -11.16
CA ASP A 258 2.37 -22.39 -11.80
C ASP A 258 2.67 -21.23 -10.82
N LEU A 259 3.46 -20.26 -11.30
CA LEU A 259 3.84 -19.08 -10.53
C LEU A 259 2.61 -18.27 -10.05
N LYS A 260 1.57 -18.17 -10.87
CA LYS A 260 0.34 -17.43 -10.54
C LYS A 260 -0.46 -18.12 -9.42
N ARG A 261 -0.56 -19.45 -9.45
CA ARG A 261 -1.20 -20.23 -8.38
C ARG A 261 -0.44 -20.08 -7.06
N CYS A 262 0.89 -20.12 -7.09
CA CYS A 262 1.72 -19.85 -5.91
C CYS A 262 1.52 -18.41 -5.38
N GLN A 263 1.45 -17.41 -6.27
CA GLN A 263 1.17 -16.03 -5.90
C GLN A 263 -0.19 -15.89 -5.22
N TYR A 264 -1.24 -16.43 -5.83
CA TYR A 264 -2.61 -16.40 -5.28
C TYR A 264 -2.69 -17.04 -3.90
N VAL A 265 -2.09 -18.22 -3.71
CA VAL A 265 -2.09 -18.90 -2.42
C VAL A 265 -1.30 -18.10 -1.39
N THR A 266 -0.13 -17.58 -1.75
CA THR A 266 0.68 -16.73 -0.86
C THR A 266 -0.10 -15.48 -0.43
N GLU A 267 -0.80 -14.82 -1.34
CA GLU A 267 -1.66 -13.66 -1.03
C GLU A 267 -2.79 -14.04 -0.05
N LYS A 268 -3.48 -15.17 -0.25
CA LYS A 268 -4.56 -15.60 0.67
C LYS A 268 -4.04 -16.02 2.05
N VAL A 269 -2.89 -16.70 2.12
CA VAL A 269 -2.26 -17.10 3.38
C VAL A 269 -1.78 -15.88 4.16
N LEU A 270 -1.05 -14.95 3.52
CA LEU A 270 -0.52 -13.78 4.21
C LEU A 270 -1.62 -12.82 4.69
N ALA A 271 -2.69 -12.62 3.91
CA ALA A 271 -3.84 -11.83 4.35
C ALA A 271 -4.49 -12.41 5.63
N ALA A 272 -4.66 -13.73 5.70
CA ALA A 272 -5.18 -14.39 6.90
C ALA A 272 -4.22 -14.29 8.10
N VAL A 273 -2.91 -14.44 7.86
CA VAL A 273 -1.87 -14.28 8.90
C VAL A 273 -1.89 -12.87 9.48
N TYR A 274 -1.87 -11.81 8.67
CA TYR A 274 -1.89 -10.44 9.20
C TYR A 274 -3.21 -10.05 9.88
N LYS A 275 -4.35 -10.59 9.42
CA LYS A 275 -5.62 -10.46 10.14
C LYS A 275 -5.54 -11.11 11.53
N ALA A 276 -5.02 -12.34 11.63
CA ALA A 276 -4.86 -13.02 12.91
C ALA A 276 -3.83 -12.31 13.83
N LEU A 277 -2.72 -11.80 13.29
CA LEU A 277 -1.76 -11.01 14.07
C LEU A 277 -2.40 -9.74 14.66
N SER A 278 -3.25 -9.07 13.89
CA SER A 278 -4.05 -7.92 14.37
C SER A 278 -5.05 -8.32 15.46
N ASP A 279 -5.78 -9.43 15.27
CA ASP A 279 -6.77 -9.95 16.22
C ASP A 279 -6.16 -10.37 17.58
N HIS A 280 -4.88 -10.73 17.60
CA HIS A 280 -4.12 -11.09 18.81
C HIS A 280 -3.23 -9.95 19.33
N HIS A 281 -3.46 -8.71 18.86
CA HIS A 281 -2.80 -7.48 19.30
C HIS A 281 -1.27 -7.50 19.15
N VAL A 282 -0.76 -8.19 18.13
CA VAL A 282 0.69 -8.33 17.89
C VAL A 282 1.26 -7.02 17.34
N TYR A 283 2.32 -6.51 17.99
CA TYR A 283 3.01 -5.29 17.62
C TYR A 283 3.95 -5.53 16.44
N LEU A 284 3.54 -5.15 15.22
CA LEU A 284 4.18 -5.57 13.96
C LEU A 284 5.62 -5.06 13.80
N GLU A 285 5.92 -3.86 14.29
CA GLU A 285 7.26 -3.27 14.31
C GLU A 285 8.24 -4.05 15.21
N GLY A 286 7.72 -4.93 16.08
CA GLY A 286 8.45 -5.91 16.86
C GLY A 286 8.37 -7.34 16.31
N THR A 287 8.10 -7.52 15.01
CA THR A 287 8.03 -8.83 14.32
C THR A 287 8.87 -8.89 13.05
N LEU A 288 9.15 -10.10 12.57
CA LEU A 288 9.70 -10.36 11.24
C LEU A 288 8.87 -11.44 10.53
N LEU A 289 8.68 -11.31 9.22
CA LEU A 289 8.03 -12.35 8.41
C LEU A 289 9.09 -13.24 7.74
N LYS A 290 8.90 -14.56 7.77
CA LYS A 290 9.68 -15.54 7.01
C LYS A 290 8.77 -16.30 6.04
N PRO A 291 8.42 -15.70 4.90
CA PRO A 291 7.59 -16.37 3.90
C PRO A 291 8.46 -17.20 2.94
N ASN A 292 7.82 -18.10 2.21
CA ASN A 292 8.35 -18.59 0.95
C ASN A 292 8.50 -17.43 -0.06
N MET A 293 9.44 -17.57 -0.99
CA MET A 293 9.37 -16.80 -2.24
C MET A 293 8.18 -17.31 -3.07
N VAL A 294 7.64 -16.46 -3.94
CA VAL A 294 6.62 -16.88 -4.91
C VAL A 294 7.33 -17.50 -6.10
N THR A 295 7.44 -18.83 -6.11
CA THR A 295 8.06 -19.63 -7.18
C THR A 295 7.02 -20.56 -7.82
N PRO A 296 7.23 -21.04 -9.06
CA PRO A 296 6.49 -22.20 -9.54
C PRO A 296 6.75 -23.43 -8.65
N GLY A 297 5.87 -24.42 -8.72
CA GLY A 297 6.07 -25.71 -8.05
C GLY A 297 7.25 -26.48 -8.67
N HIS A 298 7.91 -27.34 -7.88
CA HIS A 298 9.10 -28.09 -8.28
C HIS A 298 8.90 -28.94 -9.55
N ALA A 299 7.70 -29.47 -9.77
CA ALA A 299 7.35 -30.28 -10.94
C ALA A 299 6.75 -29.45 -12.09
N CYS A 300 6.66 -28.12 -11.96
CA CYS A 300 6.15 -27.25 -13.01
C CYS A 300 7.07 -27.30 -14.25
N THR A 301 6.47 -27.64 -15.38
CA THR A 301 7.16 -27.73 -16.68
C THR A 301 7.55 -26.35 -17.21
N LYS A 302 6.71 -25.34 -16.99
CA LYS A 302 6.97 -23.95 -17.39
C LYS A 302 8.08 -23.34 -16.53
N LYS A 303 9.10 -22.81 -17.20
CA LYS A 303 10.21 -22.08 -16.58
C LYS A 303 9.91 -20.59 -16.53
N TYR A 304 10.43 -19.95 -15.50
CA TYR A 304 10.24 -18.53 -15.18
C TYR A 304 11.61 -17.92 -14.92
N LYS A 305 11.79 -16.65 -15.26
CA LYS A 305 13.02 -15.91 -14.99
C LYS A 305 13.06 -15.40 -13.55
N PRO A 306 14.26 -15.11 -12.98
CA PRO A 306 14.38 -14.50 -11.66
C PRO A 306 13.57 -13.22 -11.49
N GLU A 307 13.43 -12.41 -12.54
CA GLU A 307 12.67 -11.16 -12.52
C GLU A 307 11.15 -11.40 -12.41
N GLU A 308 10.64 -12.52 -12.93
CA GLU A 308 9.23 -12.92 -12.81
C GLU A 308 8.93 -13.40 -11.38
N VAL A 309 9.81 -14.24 -10.82
CA VAL A 309 9.77 -14.67 -9.41
C VAL A 309 9.83 -13.47 -8.48
N ALA A 310 10.71 -12.51 -8.76
CA ALA A 310 10.82 -11.27 -8.01
C ALA A 310 9.55 -10.43 -8.07
N MET A 311 9.01 -10.19 -9.27
CA MET A 311 7.79 -9.39 -9.46
C MET A 311 6.59 -10.03 -8.74
N ALA A 312 6.40 -11.34 -8.88
CA ALA A 312 5.31 -12.07 -8.21
C ALA A 312 5.47 -12.04 -6.68
N THR A 313 6.69 -12.20 -6.17
CA THR A 313 6.99 -12.16 -4.73
C THR A 313 6.74 -10.77 -4.14
N VAL A 314 7.29 -9.71 -4.74
CA VAL A 314 7.13 -8.33 -4.24
C VAL A 314 5.67 -7.88 -4.36
N THR A 315 4.97 -8.25 -5.44
CA THR A 315 3.54 -7.96 -5.60
C THR A 315 2.68 -8.63 -4.52
N ALA A 316 2.91 -9.92 -4.22
CA ALA A 316 2.17 -10.62 -3.18
C ALA A 316 2.38 -10.00 -1.78
N LEU A 317 3.62 -9.61 -1.46
CA LEU A 317 3.94 -8.94 -0.20
C LEU A 317 3.27 -7.56 -0.12
N ARG A 318 3.39 -6.73 -1.17
CA ARG A 318 2.75 -5.40 -1.24
C ARG A 318 1.23 -5.43 -1.08
N ARG A 319 0.57 -6.53 -1.46
CA ARG A 319 -0.89 -6.70 -1.34
C ARG A 319 -1.36 -7.15 0.04
N THR A 320 -0.47 -7.56 0.94
CA THR A 320 -0.86 -8.31 2.15
C THR A 320 -0.10 -7.95 3.42
N VAL A 321 1.14 -7.47 3.31
CA VAL A 321 1.98 -7.12 4.46
C VAL A 321 1.77 -5.64 4.80
N PRO A 322 1.51 -5.27 6.07
CA PRO A 322 1.49 -3.87 6.50
C PRO A 322 2.90 -3.24 6.53
N PRO A 323 3.09 -1.96 6.15
CA PRO A 323 4.38 -1.26 6.19
C PRO A 323 5.14 -1.31 7.53
N ALA A 324 4.42 -1.46 8.66
CA ALA A 324 4.97 -1.51 10.01
C ALA A 324 5.92 -2.70 10.29
N VAL A 325 5.81 -3.81 9.55
CA VAL A 325 6.62 -5.03 9.81
C VAL A 325 8.12 -4.72 9.67
N ALA A 326 8.94 -5.08 10.66
CA ALA A 326 10.33 -4.61 10.68
C ALA A 326 11.22 -5.16 9.53
N GLY A 327 10.85 -6.30 8.93
CA GLY A 327 11.56 -6.88 7.79
C GLY A 327 11.04 -8.25 7.36
N ILE A 328 11.39 -8.62 6.12
CA ILE A 328 11.05 -9.91 5.50
C ILE A 328 12.33 -10.72 5.31
N THR A 329 12.40 -11.90 5.91
CA THR A 329 13.59 -12.76 5.92
C THR A 329 13.25 -14.10 5.24
N PHE A 330 13.33 -14.17 3.91
CA PHE A 330 12.84 -15.32 3.13
C PHE A 330 13.45 -16.66 3.56
N LEU A 331 12.64 -17.72 3.56
CA LEU A 331 13.15 -19.09 3.55
C LEU A 331 13.61 -19.48 2.13
N SER A 332 14.70 -20.24 2.02
CA SER A 332 15.19 -20.72 0.72
C SER A 332 14.33 -21.86 0.15
N GLY A 333 13.51 -22.52 0.98
CA GLY A 333 12.67 -23.64 0.57
C GLY A 333 13.52 -24.77 -0.05
N GLY A 334 13.09 -25.25 -1.22
CA GLY A 334 13.77 -26.27 -2.03
C GLY A 334 14.94 -25.79 -2.89
N GLN A 335 15.14 -24.47 -3.02
CA GLN A 335 16.07 -23.88 -3.98
C GLN A 335 17.53 -24.30 -3.75
N SER A 336 18.32 -24.30 -4.83
CA SER A 336 19.78 -24.41 -4.73
C SER A 336 20.39 -23.18 -4.04
N GLU A 337 21.63 -23.29 -3.56
CA GLU A 337 22.31 -22.15 -2.91
C GLU A 337 22.39 -20.92 -3.83
N GLU A 338 22.66 -21.16 -5.11
CA GLU A 338 22.84 -20.10 -6.12
C GLU A 338 21.51 -19.49 -6.55
N GLU A 339 20.50 -20.30 -6.81
CA GLU A 339 19.14 -19.88 -7.15
C GLU A 339 18.53 -19.01 -6.04
N ALA A 340 18.67 -19.41 -4.77
CA ALA A 340 18.17 -18.64 -3.63
C ALA A 340 18.85 -17.26 -3.51
N THR A 341 20.10 -17.12 -3.93
CA THR A 341 20.82 -15.83 -3.97
C THR A 341 20.42 -15.01 -5.20
N ILE A 342 20.27 -15.63 -6.38
CA ILE A 342 19.81 -14.96 -7.61
C ILE A 342 18.39 -14.41 -7.44
N HIS A 343 17.46 -15.20 -6.89
CA HIS A 343 16.09 -14.74 -6.62
C HIS A 343 16.05 -13.63 -5.56
N LEU A 344 16.81 -13.73 -4.48
CA LEU A 344 16.90 -12.66 -3.48
C LEU A 344 17.45 -11.35 -4.07
N ASN A 345 18.43 -11.46 -4.97
CA ASN A 345 18.97 -10.30 -5.67
C ASN A 345 17.92 -9.68 -6.59
N ALA A 346 17.24 -10.50 -7.41
CA ALA A 346 16.18 -10.07 -8.31
C ALA A 346 15.01 -9.40 -7.56
N ILE A 347 14.64 -9.92 -6.38
CA ILE A 347 13.65 -9.34 -5.47
C ILE A 347 14.06 -7.92 -5.03
N ASN A 348 15.33 -7.72 -4.67
CA ASN A 348 15.83 -6.40 -4.26
C ASN A 348 15.99 -5.43 -5.43
N THR A 349 16.33 -5.91 -6.63
CA THR A 349 16.37 -5.10 -7.86
C THR A 349 14.99 -4.88 -8.51
N CYS A 350 13.92 -5.47 -7.99
CA CYS A 350 12.56 -5.29 -8.51
C CYS A 350 12.15 -3.80 -8.44
N PRO A 351 11.59 -3.19 -9.50
CA PRO A 351 11.32 -1.75 -9.54
C PRO A 351 10.15 -1.29 -8.66
N GLN A 352 9.36 -2.20 -8.09
CA GLN A 352 8.26 -1.83 -7.17
C GLN A 352 8.79 -1.29 -5.82
N VAL A 353 8.01 -0.42 -5.18
CA VAL A 353 8.30 0.11 -3.83
C VAL A 353 8.24 -1.02 -2.79
N LYS A 354 9.28 -1.10 -1.94
CA LYS A 354 9.47 -2.12 -0.90
C LYS A 354 9.68 -1.39 0.43
N PRO A 355 8.64 -1.21 1.28
CA PRO A 355 8.78 -0.46 2.53
C PRO A 355 9.51 -1.24 3.64
N TRP A 356 9.83 -2.52 3.41
CA TRP A 356 10.55 -3.40 4.33
C TRP A 356 11.92 -3.79 3.79
N PRO A 357 12.93 -4.01 4.65
CA PRO A 357 14.12 -4.79 4.30
C PRO A 357 13.74 -6.18 3.80
N LEU A 358 14.23 -6.56 2.60
CA LEU A 358 14.01 -7.88 1.99
C LEU A 358 15.32 -8.68 2.00
N THR A 359 15.47 -9.58 2.98
CA THR A 359 16.69 -10.35 3.24
C THR A 359 16.43 -11.85 3.40
N PHE A 360 17.44 -12.61 3.83
CA PHE A 360 17.41 -14.07 3.92
C PHE A 360 17.25 -14.59 5.36
N SER A 361 16.60 -15.75 5.51
CA SER A 361 16.69 -16.62 6.69
C SER A 361 16.94 -18.07 6.24
N TYR A 362 18.19 -18.33 5.86
CA TYR A 362 18.57 -19.50 5.08
C TYR A 362 19.21 -20.58 5.93
N GLY A 363 18.72 -21.81 5.76
CA GLY A 363 19.35 -23.03 6.26
C GLY A 363 20.23 -23.62 5.16
N ARG A 364 19.65 -24.52 4.33
CA ARG A 364 20.34 -25.19 3.22
C ARG A 364 21.12 -24.24 2.30
N ALA A 365 20.55 -23.10 1.92
CA ALA A 365 21.20 -22.16 0.99
C ALA A 365 22.45 -21.42 1.53
N LEU A 366 22.77 -21.57 2.82
CA LEU A 366 24.05 -21.15 3.42
C LEU A 366 24.94 -22.33 3.84
N GLN A 367 24.42 -23.56 3.85
CA GLN A 367 25.01 -24.68 4.57
C GLN A 367 25.36 -25.89 3.69
N ALA A 368 24.79 -26.03 2.49
CA ALA A 368 24.89 -27.26 1.71
C ALA A 368 26.33 -27.52 1.23
N SER A 369 26.99 -26.51 0.67
CA SER A 369 28.40 -26.62 0.25
C SER A 369 29.34 -26.75 1.45
N ALA A 370 29.10 -26.01 2.54
CA ALA A 370 29.88 -26.13 3.78
C ALA A 370 29.80 -27.53 4.39
N LEU A 371 28.59 -28.12 4.48
CA LEU A 371 28.36 -29.48 4.97
C LEU A 371 29.08 -30.52 4.10
N LYS A 372 28.92 -30.41 2.77
CA LYS A 372 29.53 -31.32 1.80
C LYS A 372 31.06 -31.27 1.84
N THR A 373 31.63 -30.07 1.94
CA THR A 373 33.07 -29.85 2.03
C THR A 373 33.65 -30.32 3.36
N TRP A 374 32.91 -30.16 4.47
CA TRP A 374 33.32 -30.71 5.77
C TRP A 374 33.41 -32.24 5.73
N GLY A 375 32.33 -32.92 5.32
CA GLY A 375 32.31 -34.37 5.16
C GLY A 375 32.63 -35.16 6.45
N GLY A 376 32.39 -34.57 7.64
CA GLY A 376 32.71 -35.17 8.94
C GLY A 376 34.17 -35.06 9.39
N LYS A 377 35.04 -34.45 8.58
CA LYS A 377 36.49 -34.50 8.73
C LYS A 377 37.06 -33.24 9.37
N LYS A 378 37.89 -33.38 10.40
CA LYS A 378 38.43 -32.23 11.16
C LYS A 378 39.41 -31.39 10.33
N GLU A 379 40.16 -32.03 9.43
CA GLU A 379 41.05 -31.39 8.47
C GLU A 379 40.34 -30.46 7.49
N ASN A 380 39.04 -30.68 7.22
CA ASN A 380 38.25 -29.90 6.27
C ASN A 380 37.58 -28.64 6.87
N VAL A 381 37.71 -28.39 8.18
CA VAL A 381 36.99 -27.30 8.89
C VAL A 381 37.18 -25.94 8.20
N LYS A 382 38.41 -25.55 7.85
CA LYS A 382 38.69 -24.26 7.19
C LYS A 382 38.04 -24.16 5.80
N ASN A 383 38.04 -25.25 5.04
CA ASN A 383 37.43 -25.28 3.71
C ASN A 383 35.90 -25.20 3.80
N ALA A 384 35.30 -25.87 4.80
CA ALA A 384 33.87 -25.78 5.08
C ALA A 384 33.45 -24.37 5.53
N GLN A 385 34.28 -23.71 6.35
CA GLN A 385 34.09 -22.31 6.73
C GLN A 385 34.17 -21.38 5.53
N GLU A 386 35.11 -21.59 4.61
CA GLU A 386 35.22 -20.79 3.39
C GLU A 386 33.96 -20.90 2.51
N GLU A 387 33.40 -22.10 2.33
CA GLU A 387 32.14 -22.26 1.57
C GLU A 387 30.94 -21.57 2.25
N TYR A 388 30.85 -21.64 3.58
CA TYR A 388 29.84 -20.88 4.33
C TYR A 388 30.05 -19.36 4.17
N THR A 389 31.28 -18.87 4.32
CA THR A 389 31.62 -17.44 4.16
C THR A 389 31.31 -16.95 2.74
N LYS A 390 31.59 -17.73 1.69
CA LYS A 390 31.21 -17.44 0.31
C LYS A 390 29.69 -17.24 0.17
N ARG A 391 28.87 -18.17 0.69
CA ARG A 391 27.40 -18.03 0.62
C ARG A 391 26.88 -16.88 1.50
N ALA A 392 27.50 -16.59 2.64
CA ALA A 392 27.14 -15.46 3.49
C ALA A 392 27.39 -14.11 2.77
N LEU A 393 28.57 -13.94 2.16
CA LEU A 393 28.92 -12.77 1.35
C LEU A 393 28.01 -12.63 0.12
N ALA A 394 27.74 -13.72 -0.59
CA ALA A 394 26.85 -13.72 -1.76
C ALA A 394 25.43 -13.25 -1.40
N ASN A 395 24.86 -13.76 -0.31
CA ASN A 395 23.53 -13.37 0.15
C ASN A 395 23.49 -11.96 0.78
N SER A 396 24.58 -11.51 1.42
CA SER A 396 24.75 -10.12 1.88
C SER A 396 24.74 -9.11 0.73
N LEU A 397 25.31 -9.46 -0.43
CA LEU A 397 25.20 -8.66 -1.65
C LEU A 397 23.78 -8.75 -2.25
N ALA A 398 23.17 -9.92 -2.25
CA ALA A 398 21.84 -10.13 -2.82
C ALA A 398 20.73 -9.37 -2.07
N CYS A 399 20.76 -9.31 -0.73
CA CYS A 399 19.82 -8.48 0.03
C CYS A 399 20.00 -6.96 -0.16
N GLN A 400 21.00 -6.55 -0.95
CA GLN A 400 21.22 -5.16 -1.38
C GLN A 400 21.02 -4.96 -2.89
N GLY A 401 20.65 -6.00 -3.65
CA GLY A 401 20.56 -5.96 -5.11
C GLY A 401 21.92 -5.83 -5.82
N LYS A 402 23.02 -6.23 -5.17
CA LYS A 402 24.42 -6.06 -5.63
C LYS A 402 25.13 -7.36 -6.03
N TYR A 403 24.44 -8.50 -6.01
CA TYR A 403 25.04 -9.80 -6.35
C TYR A 403 25.18 -10.00 -7.86
N VAL A 404 26.30 -10.60 -8.28
CA VAL A 404 26.59 -10.96 -9.68
C VAL A 404 27.15 -12.40 -9.72
N PRO A 405 26.53 -13.34 -10.46
CA PRO A 405 27.02 -14.71 -10.58
C PRO A 405 28.41 -14.81 -11.23
N SER A 406 29.27 -15.67 -10.66
CA SER A 406 30.68 -15.81 -11.06
C SER A 406 30.92 -16.37 -12.47
N GLY A 407 29.87 -16.85 -13.17
CA GLY A 407 29.92 -17.29 -14.57
C GLY A 407 29.79 -16.17 -15.61
N GLN A 408 29.44 -14.94 -15.22
CA GLN A 408 29.21 -13.82 -16.14
C GLN A 408 30.33 -12.77 -16.14
N ALA A 409 31.50 -13.06 -15.57
CA ALA A 409 32.66 -12.15 -15.58
C ALA A 409 33.11 -11.77 -17.01
N GLY A 410 32.94 -12.66 -17.99
CA GLY A 410 33.19 -12.38 -19.41
C GLY A 410 32.17 -11.43 -20.08
N ALA A 411 31.01 -11.21 -19.45
CA ALA A 411 30.02 -10.24 -19.92
C ALA A 411 30.35 -8.79 -19.48
N ALA A 412 31.50 -8.55 -18.86
CA ALA A 412 31.92 -7.24 -18.34
C ALA A 412 31.87 -6.08 -19.35
N ALA A 413 31.91 -6.31 -20.67
CA ALA A 413 31.66 -5.27 -21.66
C ALA A 413 30.17 -4.84 -21.74
N GLY A 414 29.25 -5.77 -21.49
CA GLY A 414 27.82 -5.53 -21.32
C GLY A 414 27.49 -4.97 -19.94
N THR A 415 28.08 -5.51 -18.88
CA THR A 415 27.87 -5.02 -17.50
C THR A 415 28.60 -3.72 -17.20
N ALA A 416 29.72 -3.37 -17.85
CA ALA A 416 30.27 -2.02 -17.77
C ALA A 416 29.37 -1.01 -18.49
N ARG A 417 28.72 -1.39 -19.61
CA ARG A 417 27.67 -0.56 -20.23
C ARG A 417 26.39 -0.50 -19.40
N HIS A 418 26.01 -1.56 -18.70
CA HIS A 418 24.82 -1.58 -17.83
C HIS A 418 25.08 -0.87 -16.49
N ARG A 419 26.29 -0.97 -15.94
CA ARG A 419 26.75 -0.26 -14.75
C ARG A 419 27.06 1.20 -15.04
N ALA A 420 27.67 1.54 -16.16
CA ALA A 420 27.71 2.92 -16.63
C ALA A 420 26.30 3.44 -16.92
N ARG A 421 25.38 2.61 -17.44
CA ARG A 421 23.95 2.97 -17.53
C ARG A 421 23.26 3.08 -16.18
N LEU A 422 23.59 2.30 -15.15
CA LEU A 422 22.95 2.29 -13.83
C LEU A 422 23.54 3.34 -12.89
N GLU A 423 24.84 3.57 -12.92
CA GLU A 423 25.48 4.73 -12.31
C GLU A 423 25.09 6.01 -13.07
N ALA A 424 24.87 5.96 -14.40
CA ALA A 424 24.18 7.03 -15.13
C ALA A 424 22.65 6.97 -15.01
N HIS A 425 22.04 5.95 -14.39
CA HIS A 425 20.59 5.88 -14.10
C HIS A 425 20.30 6.36 -12.68
N GLN A 426 21.24 6.16 -11.74
CA GLN A 426 21.23 6.70 -10.40
C GLN A 426 21.77 8.14 -10.39
N ARG A 427 22.81 8.45 -11.20
CA ARG A 427 23.11 9.84 -11.54
C ARG A 427 21.98 10.43 -12.36
N ARG A 428 21.39 9.77 -13.36
CA ARG A 428 20.14 10.30 -13.94
C ARG A 428 19.05 10.43 -12.90
N ALA A 429 18.83 9.52 -11.96
CA ALA A 429 17.72 9.64 -11.02
C ALA A 429 17.95 10.79 -10.05
N MET A 430 19.17 10.97 -9.54
CA MET A 430 19.55 12.15 -8.75
C MET A 430 19.53 13.44 -9.60
N THR A 431 19.99 13.40 -10.85
CA THR A 431 19.96 14.52 -11.80
C THR A 431 18.54 14.79 -12.31
N GLU A 432 17.65 13.81 -12.35
CA GLU A 432 16.25 13.92 -12.81
C GLU A 432 15.33 14.29 -11.66
N ILE A 433 15.65 13.92 -10.41
CA ILE A 433 15.07 14.50 -9.21
C ILE A 433 15.57 15.94 -9.09
N SER A 434 16.87 16.20 -9.25
CA SER A 434 17.43 17.57 -9.27
C SER A 434 16.92 18.41 -10.45
N ASP A 435 16.68 17.83 -11.63
CA ASP A 435 16.10 18.52 -12.78
C ASP A 435 14.60 18.74 -12.58
N LEU A 436 13.89 17.82 -11.90
CA LEU A 436 12.47 17.97 -11.55
C LEU A 436 12.28 19.02 -10.46
N ASP A 437 13.11 19.00 -9.40
CA ASP A 437 13.13 20.02 -8.35
C ASP A 437 13.47 21.38 -8.97
N ARG A 438 14.47 21.46 -9.87
CA ARG A 438 14.77 22.67 -10.66
C ARG A 438 13.61 23.09 -11.57
N GLN A 439 12.91 22.14 -12.21
CA GLN A 439 11.71 22.42 -13.03
C GLN A 439 10.57 22.97 -12.15
N ILE A 440 10.38 22.44 -10.94
CA ILE A 440 9.39 22.93 -9.97
C ILE A 440 9.75 24.34 -9.52
N GLU A 441 11.01 24.62 -9.16
CA GLU A 441 11.48 25.96 -8.81
C GLU A 441 11.28 26.96 -9.96
N GLN A 442 11.62 26.55 -11.19
CA GLN A 442 11.44 27.35 -12.41
C GLN A 442 9.95 27.65 -12.65
N LEU A 443 9.09 26.62 -12.61
CA LEU A 443 7.64 26.77 -12.74
C LEU A 443 7.06 27.64 -11.62
N ARG A 444 7.51 27.51 -10.35
CA ARG A 444 7.11 28.39 -9.22
C ARG A 444 7.49 29.86 -9.41
N ARG A 445 8.47 30.16 -10.26
CA ARG A 445 8.80 31.53 -10.70
C ARG A 445 8.00 32.00 -11.93
N CYS A 446 7.02 31.22 -12.40
CA CYS A 446 6.28 31.44 -13.65
C CYS A 446 7.18 31.37 -14.91
N GLU A 447 8.29 30.65 -14.84
CA GLU A 447 9.23 30.49 -15.95
C GLU A 447 8.95 29.19 -16.74
N LEU A 448 8.98 29.28 -18.06
CA LEU A 448 8.73 28.12 -18.94
C LEU A 448 9.90 27.13 -18.95
N ILE A 449 9.61 25.87 -18.69
CA ILE A 449 10.50 24.73 -18.98
C ILE A 449 10.50 24.43 -20.49
N LYS A 450 11.50 23.73 -21.04
CA LYS A 450 11.62 23.49 -22.49
C LYS A 450 10.58 22.48 -22.99
N GLU A 451 10.21 22.52 -24.27
CA GLU A 451 9.30 21.53 -24.90
C GLU A 451 9.77 20.07 -24.66
N SER A 452 11.09 19.83 -24.69
CA SER A 452 11.69 18.52 -24.38
C SER A 452 11.56 18.10 -22.90
N GLU A 453 11.53 19.08 -21.99
CA GLU A 453 11.35 18.87 -20.55
C GLU A 453 9.88 18.60 -20.23
N VAL A 454 8.94 19.35 -20.85
CA VAL A 454 7.50 19.06 -20.83
C VAL A 454 7.24 17.62 -21.28
N LYS A 455 7.80 17.20 -22.42
CA LYS A 455 7.66 15.84 -22.93
C LYS A 455 8.07 14.78 -21.92
N ALA A 456 9.20 15.00 -21.24
CA ALA A 456 9.72 14.08 -20.23
C ALA A 456 8.85 14.07 -18.97
N LEU A 457 8.36 15.22 -18.53
CA LEU A 457 7.44 15.35 -17.40
C LEU A 457 6.12 14.61 -17.66
N CYS A 458 5.48 14.84 -18.81
CA CYS A 458 4.29 14.13 -19.23
C CYS A 458 4.52 12.61 -19.26
N ALA A 459 5.63 12.14 -19.84
CA ALA A 459 5.94 10.71 -19.89
C ALA A 459 5.99 10.07 -18.48
N LYS A 460 6.60 10.75 -17.50
CA LYS A 460 6.64 10.30 -16.09
C LYS A 460 5.27 10.35 -15.42
N ALA A 461 4.50 11.42 -15.63
CA ALA A 461 3.16 11.53 -15.07
C ALA A 461 2.24 10.39 -15.57
N ARG A 462 2.35 10.01 -16.85
CA ARG A 462 1.61 8.87 -17.40
C ARG A 462 1.95 7.54 -16.72
N GLU A 463 3.21 7.32 -16.34
CA GLU A 463 3.64 6.10 -15.63
C GLU A 463 3.01 5.99 -14.23
N ILE A 464 2.66 7.12 -13.59
CA ILE A 464 1.95 7.17 -12.32
C ILE A 464 0.44 7.02 -12.56
N LEU A 465 -0.12 7.90 -13.40
CA LEU A 465 -1.56 8.00 -13.65
C LEU A 465 -2.15 6.77 -14.38
N VAL A 466 -1.35 5.87 -14.95
CA VAL A 466 -1.85 4.63 -15.58
C VAL A 466 -2.26 3.56 -14.56
N GLU A 467 -1.63 3.54 -13.38
CA GLU A 467 -1.91 2.62 -12.27
C GLU A 467 -3.07 3.11 -11.38
N GLU A 468 -3.47 4.36 -11.53
CA GLU A 468 -4.53 5.01 -10.78
C GLU A 468 -5.95 4.52 -11.18
N SER A 469 -6.85 4.36 -10.21
CA SER A 469 -8.28 4.07 -10.43
C SER A 469 -9.07 5.33 -10.81
N ASN A 470 -10.24 5.20 -11.44
CA ASN A 470 -11.12 6.36 -11.71
C ASN A 470 -11.71 6.98 -10.43
N VAL A 471 -11.74 6.23 -9.33
CA VAL A 471 -12.13 6.70 -7.99
C VAL A 471 -10.91 6.57 -7.09
N GLN A 472 -10.13 7.64 -6.98
CA GLN A 472 -8.95 7.68 -6.11
C GLN A 472 -9.36 7.60 -4.65
N ARG A 473 -8.70 6.74 -3.87
CA ARG A 473 -8.80 6.84 -2.42
C ARG A 473 -7.83 7.93 -1.96
N VAL A 474 -8.35 8.85 -1.16
CA VAL A 474 -7.59 9.89 -0.47
C VAL A 474 -7.84 9.68 1.03
N ASP A 475 -6.80 9.77 1.83
CA ASP A 475 -6.92 9.68 3.30
C ASP A 475 -6.72 11.09 3.88
N SER A 476 -7.41 11.42 4.97
CA SER A 476 -7.20 12.69 5.70
C SER A 476 -5.87 12.69 6.50
N PRO A 477 -5.30 13.87 6.84
CA PRO A 477 -5.77 15.23 6.53
C PRO A 477 -5.53 15.59 5.07
N VAL A 478 -6.39 16.44 4.47
CA VAL A 478 -6.26 16.86 3.06
C VAL A 478 -6.91 18.21 2.76
N THR A 479 -6.25 19.03 1.94
CA THR A 479 -6.76 20.29 1.41
C THR A 479 -7.37 20.06 0.02
N VAL A 480 -8.66 20.33 -0.11
CA VAL A 480 -9.45 20.15 -1.34
C VAL A 480 -9.60 21.50 -2.05
N CYS A 481 -9.20 21.51 -3.33
CA CYS A 481 -9.19 22.68 -4.21
C CYS A 481 -10.18 22.49 -5.37
N GLY A 482 -10.95 23.53 -5.68
CA GLY A 482 -11.78 23.60 -6.87
C GLY A 482 -11.02 24.09 -8.11
N ASP A 483 -11.77 24.61 -9.08
CA ASP A 483 -11.27 25.14 -10.34
C ASP A 483 -10.14 26.19 -10.16
N ILE A 484 -9.17 26.19 -11.09
CA ILE A 484 -8.01 27.11 -11.10
C ILE A 484 -7.92 27.94 -12.41
N HIS A 485 -8.40 27.42 -13.55
CA HIS A 485 -8.47 28.11 -14.85
C HIS A 485 -7.21 28.93 -15.20
N GLY A 486 -6.03 28.29 -15.18
CA GLY A 486 -4.76 28.93 -15.58
C GLY A 486 -4.36 30.19 -14.80
N GLN A 487 -4.96 30.44 -13.63
CA GLN A 487 -4.69 31.61 -12.79
C GLN A 487 -3.46 31.38 -11.89
N PHE A 488 -2.29 31.22 -12.52
CA PHE A 488 -1.04 30.81 -11.86
C PHE A 488 -0.66 31.59 -10.58
N TYR A 489 -0.82 32.93 -10.56
CA TYR A 489 -0.49 33.74 -9.38
C TYR A 489 -1.46 33.51 -8.22
N ASP A 490 -2.70 33.15 -8.52
CA ASP A 490 -3.71 32.81 -7.53
C ASP A 490 -3.52 31.37 -7.01
N LEU A 491 -3.01 30.44 -7.86
CA LEU A 491 -2.50 29.14 -7.40
C LEU A 491 -1.29 29.27 -6.45
N LYS A 492 -0.43 30.28 -6.64
CA LYS A 492 0.65 30.58 -5.69
C LYS A 492 0.12 31.10 -4.35
N GLU A 493 -0.95 31.89 -4.38
CA GLU A 493 -1.63 32.37 -3.18
C GLU A 493 -2.32 31.21 -2.44
N LEU A 494 -2.94 30.27 -3.16
CA LEU A 494 -3.49 29.03 -2.63
C LEU A 494 -2.44 28.25 -1.83
N PHE A 495 -1.25 27.99 -2.39
CA PHE A 495 -0.15 27.35 -1.64
C PHE A 495 0.41 28.20 -0.49
N ARG A 496 0.24 29.53 -0.53
CA ARG A 496 0.64 30.42 0.57
C ARG A 496 -0.31 30.31 1.76
N VAL A 497 -1.59 30.04 1.53
CA VAL A 497 -2.63 29.98 2.58
C VAL A 497 -2.91 28.57 3.08
N GLY A 498 -2.89 27.54 2.22
CA GLY A 498 -3.05 26.12 2.61
C GLY A 498 -1.75 25.38 2.94
N GLY A 499 -0.61 26.06 2.92
CA GLY A 499 0.71 25.45 3.14
C GLY A 499 1.29 24.75 1.90
N ASP A 500 2.59 24.44 1.95
CA ASP A 500 3.30 23.86 0.81
C ASP A 500 3.41 22.33 0.90
N VAL A 501 3.78 21.69 -0.21
CA VAL A 501 4.14 20.27 -0.26
C VAL A 501 5.63 20.07 0.05
N PRO A 502 6.03 19.00 0.76
CA PRO A 502 5.26 17.79 1.10
C PRO A 502 4.46 17.82 2.41
N GLU A 503 4.42 18.94 3.13
CA GLU A 503 3.79 19.06 4.44
C GLU A 503 2.25 18.95 4.37
N THR A 504 1.62 19.63 3.41
CA THR A 504 0.18 19.54 3.14
C THR A 504 -0.14 18.48 2.08
N ASN A 505 -1.25 17.74 2.25
CA ASN A 505 -1.83 16.87 1.22
C ASN A 505 -2.86 17.67 0.38
N TYR A 506 -2.89 17.48 -0.94
CA TYR A 506 -3.81 18.21 -1.82
C TYR A 506 -4.64 17.32 -2.74
N LEU A 507 -5.92 17.65 -2.91
CA LEU A 507 -6.81 17.13 -3.95
C LEU A 507 -7.32 18.29 -4.82
N PHE A 508 -6.92 18.32 -6.10
CA PHE A 508 -7.39 19.33 -7.06
C PHE A 508 -8.50 18.77 -7.96
N MET A 509 -9.66 19.43 -7.97
CA MET A 509 -10.90 18.99 -8.62
C MET A 509 -11.06 19.47 -10.08
N GLY A 510 -10.04 19.28 -10.91
CA GLY A 510 -10.07 19.60 -12.34
C GLY A 510 -9.96 21.09 -12.68
N ASP A 511 -10.11 21.40 -13.98
CA ASP A 511 -10.11 22.74 -14.56
C ASP A 511 -8.86 23.54 -14.19
N PHE A 512 -7.71 23.00 -14.58
CA PHE A 512 -6.37 23.57 -14.37
C PHE A 512 -5.98 24.58 -15.46
N VAL A 513 -6.58 24.46 -16.63
CA VAL A 513 -6.23 25.18 -17.87
C VAL A 513 -7.39 26.02 -18.41
N ASP A 514 -7.10 26.81 -19.45
CA ASP A 514 -8.01 27.78 -20.08
C ASP A 514 -8.40 28.96 -19.17
N ARG A 515 -8.99 30.01 -19.76
CA ARG A 515 -9.57 31.19 -19.06
C ARG A 515 -8.64 31.97 -18.10
N GLY A 516 -7.36 31.61 -18.07
CA GLY A 516 -6.24 32.31 -17.45
C GLY A 516 -5.13 32.63 -18.45
N PHE A 517 -4.15 33.46 -18.07
CA PHE A 517 -3.01 33.81 -18.93
C PHE A 517 -1.84 32.79 -18.88
N TYR A 518 -1.90 31.85 -17.93
CA TYR A 518 -0.79 30.97 -17.52
C TYR A 518 -1.23 29.51 -17.30
N SER A 519 -2.10 29.00 -18.16
CA SER A 519 -2.56 27.61 -18.14
C SER A 519 -1.40 26.63 -18.24
N VAL A 520 -0.39 26.95 -19.05
CA VAL A 520 0.83 26.16 -19.23
C VAL A 520 1.60 26.02 -17.92
N GLU A 521 1.93 27.12 -17.26
CA GLU A 521 2.70 27.12 -16.01
C GLU A 521 1.88 26.50 -14.86
N THR A 522 0.57 26.77 -14.82
CA THR A 522 -0.38 26.20 -13.83
C THR A 522 -0.43 24.68 -13.91
N PHE A 523 -0.77 24.13 -15.08
CA PHE A 523 -0.87 22.67 -15.24
C PHE A 523 0.48 21.98 -15.10
N LEU A 524 1.55 22.53 -15.68
CA LEU A 524 2.88 21.92 -15.57
C LEU A 524 3.43 21.95 -14.15
N LEU A 525 3.11 22.97 -13.34
CA LEU A 525 3.47 22.98 -11.91
C LEU A 525 2.72 21.87 -11.17
N LEU A 526 1.40 21.79 -11.29
CA LEU A 526 0.60 20.73 -10.66
C LEU A 526 1.08 19.33 -11.09
N LEU A 527 1.40 19.15 -12.37
CA LEU A 527 1.92 17.91 -12.92
C LEU A 527 3.32 17.56 -12.39
N ALA A 528 4.20 18.56 -12.25
CA ALA A 528 5.53 18.37 -11.66
C ALA A 528 5.45 18.01 -10.17
N LEU A 529 4.56 18.66 -9.42
CA LEU A 529 4.29 18.30 -8.02
C LEU A 529 3.69 16.89 -7.90
N LYS A 530 2.78 16.49 -8.81
CA LYS A 530 2.26 15.10 -8.87
C LYS A 530 3.35 14.07 -9.16
N VAL A 531 4.28 14.36 -10.07
CA VAL A 531 5.41 13.45 -10.36
C VAL A 531 6.40 13.40 -9.19
N ARG A 532 6.56 14.51 -8.44
CA ARG A 532 7.51 14.62 -7.34
C ARG A 532 7.00 14.07 -6.00
N TYR A 533 5.69 14.16 -5.77
CA TYR A 533 4.99 13.75 -4.54
C TYR A 533 3.67 13.01 -4.89
N PRO A 534 3.76 11.82 -5.52
CA PRO A 534 2.59 11.13 -6.08
C PRO A 534 1.53 10.73 -5.05
N ASP A 535 1.95 10.51 -3.80
CA ASP A 535 1.09 10.16 -2.66
C ASP A 535 0.55 11.39 -1.89
N ARG A 536 0.95 12.62 -2.28
CA ARG A 536 0.56 13.89 -1.62
C ARG A 536 -0.30 14.80 -2.50
N ILE A 537 -0.16 14.68 -3.83
CA ILE A 537 -0.96 15.41 -4.81
C ILE A 537 -1.91 14.42 -5.50
N THR A 538 -3.21 14.68 -5.45
CA THR A 538 -4.22 13.99 -6.25
C THR A 538 -4.84 14.98 -7.23
N LEU A 539 -4.82 14.63 -8.51
CA LEU A 539 -5.42 15.42 -9.60
C LEU A 539 -6.55 14.60 -10.21
N ILE A 540 -7.77 15.13 -10.20
CA ILE A 540 -8.88 14.57 -10.98
C ILE A 540 -9.16 15.43 -12.21
N ARG A 541 -9.77 14.83 -13.25
CA ARG A 541 -10.05 15.47 -14.53
C ARG A 541 -11.25 16.44 -14.39
N GLY A 542 -11.14 17.64 -14.95
CA GLY A 542 -12.26 18.55 -15.21
C GLY A 542 -12.70 18.53 -16.67
N ASN A 543 -13.67 19.37 -17.04
CA ASN A 543 -14.12 19.43 -18.43
C ASN A 543 -13.15 20.20 -19.35
N HIS A 544 -12.34 21.11 -18.78
CA HIS A 544 -11.27 21.80 -19.49
C HIS A 544 -10.05 20.92 -19.76
N GLU A 545 -9.90 19.77 -19.09
CA GLU A 545 -8.92 18.74 -19.46
C GLU A 545 -9.40 17.90 -20.67
N SER A 546 -9.73 18.56 -21.77
CA SER A 546 -10.21 17.96 -23.03
C SER A 546 -9.66 18.70 -24.26
N ARG A 547 -9.49 18.00 -25.39
CA ARG A 547 -8.95 18.59 -26.63
C ARG A 547 -9.92 19.59 -27.23
N GLN A 548 -11.22 19.33 -27.14
CA GLN A 548 -12.25 20.21 -27.72
C GLN A 548 -12.32 21.55 -26.99
N ILE A 549 -12.35 21.55 -25.66
CA ILE A 549 -12.49 22.77 -24.86
C ILE A 549 -11.21 23.62 -24.91
N THR A 550 -10.03 22.99 -24.83
CA THR A 550 -8.75 23.72 -24.88
C THR A 550 -8.43 24.38 -26.22
N GLN A 551 -9.08 23.97 -27.31
CA GLN A 551 -9.03 24.65 -28.60
C GLN A 551 -9.93 25.90 -28.68
N VAL A 552 -10.89 26.05 -27.77
CA VAL A 552 -11.84 27.16 -27.74
C VAL A 552 -11.48 28.18 -26.65
N TYR A 553 -11.03 27.74 -25.47
CA TYR A 553 -10.89 28.60 -24.29
C TYR A 553 -9.44 28.99 -23.92
N GLY A 554 -8.49 28.73 -24.81
CA GLY A 554 -7.21 29.43 -24.88
C GLY A 554 -5.94 28.59 -24.71
N PHE A 555 -5.98 27.40 -24.09
CA PHE A 555 -4.78 26.61 -23.79
C PHE A 555 -4.02 26.14 -25.05
N TYR A 556 -4.72 25.81 -26.13
CA TYR A 556 -4.11 25.50 -27.44
C TYR A 556 -3.28 26.68 -27.96
N ASP A 557 -3.88 27.86 -28.02
CA ASP A 557 -3.24 29.09 -28.48
C ASP A 557 -2.12 29.53 -27.53
N GLU A 558 -2.30 29.31 -26.23
CA GLU A 558 -1.28 29.59 -25.21
C GLU A 558 -0.03 28.73 -25.45
N CYS A 559 -0.19 27.43 -25.67
CA CYS A 559 0.90 26.52 -26.01
C CYS A 559 1.60 26.92 -27.31
N LEU A 560 0.82 27.16 -28.38
CA LEU A 560 1.34 27.59 -29.68
C LEU A 560 2.12 28.90 -29.58
N ARG A 561 1.60 29.88 -28.82
CA ARG A 561 2.25 31.18 -28.58
C ARG A 561 3.52 31.07 -27.75
N LYS A 562 3.54 30.22 -26.72
CA LYS A 562 4.67 30.10 -25.76
C LYS A 562 5.81 29.23 -26.30
N TYR A 563 5.52 28.20 -27.08
CA TYR A 563 6.52 27.26 -27.62
C TYR A 563 6.76 27.38 -29.13
N GLY A 564 5.95 28.15 -29.86
CA GLY A 564 5.98 28.19 -31.32
C GLY A 564 5.45 26.93 -31.99
N SER A 565 4.90 25.98 -31.22
CA SER A 565 4.43 24.67 -31.68
C SER A 565 3.23 24.20 -30.85
N VAL A 566 2.36 23.39 -31.45
CA VAL A 566 1.24 22.73 -30.75
C VAL A 566 1.68 21.46 -30.02
N THR A 567 2.97 21.14 -30.02
CA THR A 567 3.50 19.87 -29.48
C THR A 567 3.32 19.76 -27.98
N VAL A 568 3.46 20.87 -27.24
CA VAL A 568 3.19 20.93 -25.79
C VAL A 568 1.72 20.68 -25.48
N TRP A 569 0.79 21.27 -26.24
CA TRP A 569 -0.64 21.02 -26.09
C TRP A 569 -0.98 19.54 -26.31
N ARG A 570 -0.36 18.90 -27.32
CA ARG A 570 -0.51 17.45 -27.55
C ARG A 570 -0.01 16.63 -26.37
N TYR A 571 1.16 16.95 -25.82
CA TYR A 571 1.69 16.22 -24.64
C TYR A 571 0.81 16.41 -23.39
N CYS A 572 0.22 17.59 -23.18
CA CYS A 572 -0.67 17.81 -22.04
C CYS A 572 -2.01 17.10 -22.22
N THR A 573 -2.62 17.19 -23.41
CA THR A 573 -3.89 16.50 -23.71
C THR A 573 -3.76 14.98 -23.75
N GLU A 574 -2.62 14.42 -24.11
CA GLU A 574 -2.31 12.99 -23.92
C GLU A 574 -2.28 12.58 -22.43
N ILE A 575 -2.04 13.50 -21.49
CA ILE A 575 -2.06 13.22 -20.04
C ILE A 575 -3.45 13.40 -19.43
N PHE A 576 -4.25 14.31 -19.96
CA PHE A 576 -5.64 14.48 -19.54
C PHE A 576 -6.44 13.18 -19.60
N ASP A 577 -6.18 12.33 -20.60
CA ASP A 577 -6.79 11.01 -20.76
C ASP A 577 -6.43 10.01 -19.64
N TYR A 578 -5.39 10.28 -18.83
CA TYR A 578 -4.99 9.42 -17.72
C TYR A 578 -5.44 9.96 -16.35
N LEU A 579 -5.87 11.23 -16.26
CA LEU A 579 -6.35 11.83 -15.00
C LEU A 579 -7.58 11.09 -14.46
N SER A 580 -7.55 10.77 -13.17
CA SER A 580 -8.65 10.09 -12.46
C SER A 580 -9.96 10.89 -12.56
N LEU A 581 -11.12 10.24 -12.65
CA LEU A 581 -12.41 10.96 -12.84
C LEU A 581 -13.00 11.52 -11.54
N SER A 582 -12.59 10.98 -10.39
CA SER A 582 -13.13 11.29 -9.08
C SER A 582 -12.21 10.80 -7.96
N ALA A 583 -12.49 11.22 -6.73
CA ALA A 583 -11.86 10.71 -5.53
C ALA A 583 -12.90 10.40 -4.43
N ILE A 584 -12.47 9.69 -3.39
CA ILE A 584 -13.24 9.39 -2.20
C ILE A 584 -12.33 9.59 -0.98
N ILE A 585 -12.64 10.58 -0.15
CA ILE A 585 -11.88 10.91 1.06
C ILE A 585 -12.42 10.08 2.22
N ASP A 586 -11.58 9.27 2.85
CA ASP A 586 -11.89 8.38 3.99
C ASP A 586 -13.11 7.45 3.79
N GLY A 587 -13.50 7.19 2.55
CA GLY A 587 -14.73 6.46 2.24
C GLY A 587 -16.03 7.26 2.47
N LYS A 588 -15.94 8.56 2.79
CA LYS A 588 -17.07 9.38 3.26
C LYS A 588 -17.40 10.62 2.45
N ILE A 589 -16.43 11.26 1.79
CA ILE A 589 -16.66 12.45 0.96
C ILE A 589 -16.32 12.14 -0.49
N PHE A 590 -17.34 12.00 -1.33
CA PHE A 590 -17.14 11.75 -2.77
C PHE A 590 -16.78 13.06 -3.48
N CYS A 591 -15.63 13.08 -4.15
CA CYS A 591 -15.12 14.26 -4.83
C CYS A 591 -15.15 14.07 -6.35
N VAL A 592 -15.78 14.98 -7.07
CA VAL A 592 -15.93 14.95 -8.54
C VAL A 592 -15.90 16.37 -9.09
N HIS A 593 -15.35 16.61 -10.27
CA HIS A 593 -15.30 17.98 -10.82
C HIS A 593 -16.70 18.56 -11.06
N GLY A 594 -17.48 17.89 -11.92
CA GLY A 594 -18.87 18.24 -12.21
C GLY A 594 -19.81 17.63 -11.17
N GLY A 595 -20.58 16.61 -11.54
CA GLY A 595 -21.69 16.14 -10.73
C GLY A 595 -21.99 14.66 -10.87
N LEU A 596 -23.25 14.30 -10.65
CA LEU A 596 -23.73 12.93 -10.79
C LEU A 596 -24.17 12.62 -12.23
N SER A 597 -24.28 11.33 -12.55
CA SER A 597 -24.82 10.82 -13.82
C SER A 597 -26.07 9.98 -13.59
N PRO A 598 -27.14 10.11 -14.42
CA PRO A 598 -28.28 9.19 -14.37
C PRO A 598 -27.91 7.75 -14.71
N SER A 599 -26.75 7.52 -15.31
CA SER A 599 -26.20 6.19 -15.64
C SER A 599 -25.39 5.56 -14.49
N ILE A 600 -25.13 6.31 -13.40
CA ILE A 600 -24.24 5.89 -12.31
C ILE A 600 -25.00 5.96 -10.98
N GLN A 601 -25.19 4.79 -10.36
CA GLN A 601 -25.75 4.64 -9.02
C GLN A 601 -24.67 4.34 -7.98
N THR A 602 -23.54 3.75 -8.38
CA THR A 602 -22.47 3.35 -7.46
C THR A 602 -21.07 3.79 -7.88
N LEU A 603 -20.18 4.01 -6.91
CA LEU A 603 -18.76 4.31 -7.13
C LEU A 603 -18.05 3.21 -7.93
N ASP A 604 -18.47 1.95 -7.81
CA ASP A 604 -17.90 0.84 -8.59
C ASP A 604 -18.20 0.96 -10.09
N GLN A 605 -19.33 1.55 -10.49
CA GLN A 605 -19.59 1.83 -11.91
C GLN A 605 -18.59 2.87 -12.44
N ILE A 606 -18.28 3.90 -11.66
CA ILE A 606 -17.25 4.90 -12.01
C ILE A 606 -15.90 4.21 -12.23
N ARG A 607 -15.51 3.26 -11.37
CA ARG A 607 -14.26 2.49 -11.50
C ARG A 607 -14.15 1.68 -12.79
N THR A 608 -15.26 1.38 -13.47
CA THR A 608 -15.29 0.60 -14.73
C THR A 608 -15.25 1.43 -16.01
N ILE A 609 -15.41 2.76 -15.94
CA ILE A 609 -15.36 3.65 -17.12
C ILE A 609 -13.97 3.57 -17.78
N ASP A 610 -13.90 3.40 -19.10
CA ASP A 610 -12.63 3.63 -19.79
C ASP A 610 -12.39 5.12 -19.92
N ARG A 611 -11.52 5.66 -19.06
CA ARG A 611 -11.17 7.10 -19.07
C ARG A 611 -10.11 7.48 -20.10
N LYS A 612 -9.43 6.50 -20.73
CA LYS A 612 -8.22 6.68 -21.56
C LYS A 612 -8.55 7.12 -22.99
N GLN A 613 -9.42 8.12 -23.08
CA GLN A 613 -9.98 8.68 -24.30
C GLN A 613 -10.33 10.16 -24.11
N GLU A 614 -10.59 10.83 -25.23
CA GLU A 614 -11.24 12.15 -25.25
C GLU A 614 -12.58 12.10 -24.51
N VAL A 615 -12.97 13.20 -23.85
CA VAL A 615 -14.27 13.28 -23.18
C VAL A 615 -15.39 13.11 -24.23
N PRO A 616 -16.26 12.09 -24.11
CA PRO A 616 -17.36 11.91 -25.05
C PRO A 616 -18.38 13.05 -24.96
N HIS A 617 -19.19 13.23 -26.02
CA HIS A 617 -20.26 14.24 -26.00
C HIS A 617 -21.41 13.89 -25.05
N ASP A 618 -21.61 12.62 -24.74
CA ASP A 618 -22.68 12.11 -23.87
C ASP A 618 -22.23 10.93 -22.99
N GLY A 619 -23.09 10.52 -22.05
CA GLY A 619 -22.87 9.36 -21.20
C GLY A 619 -22.03 9.62 -19.95
N PRO A 620 -21.74 8.56 -19.17
CA PRO A 620 -21.34 8.68 -17.76
C PRO A 620 -20.07 9.50 -17.51
N MET A 621 -19.10 9.49 -18.43
CA MET A 621 -17.89 10.30 -18.31
C MET A 621 -18.14 11.78 -18.60
N CYS A 622 -19.02 12.10 -19.55
CA CYS A 622 -19.46 13.47 -19.82
C CYS A 622 -20.22 14.02 -18.60
N ASP A 623 -21.20 13.25 -18.11
CA ASP A 623 -22.04 13.63 -16.97
C ASP A 623 -21.22 13.97 -15.70
N LEU A 624 -20.24 13.14 -15.34
CA LEU A 624 -19.38 13.40 -14.18
C LEU A 624 -18.59 14.72 -14.30
N LEU A 625 -18.32 15.19 -15.51
CA LEU A 625 -17.55 16.42 -15.77
C LEU A 625 -18.42 17.66 -16.04
N TRP A 626 -19.70 17.50 -16.36
CA TRP A 626 -20.57 18.59 -16.83
C TRP A 626 -21.91 18.76 -16.09
N SER A 627 -22.32 17.78 -15.26
CA SER A 627 -23.57 17.87 -14.50
C SER A 627 -23.50 18.90 -13.36
N ASP A 628 -24.65 19.48 -13.00
CA ASP A 628 -24.80 20.60 -12.06
C ASP A 628 -25.93 20.38 -11.03
N PRO A 629 -25.75 20.72 -9.74
CA PRO A 629 -26.85 20.73 -8.78
C PRO A 629 -27.79 21.90 -9.08
N GLU A 630 -29.09 21.65 -9.03
CA GLU A 630 -30.14 22.66 -9.20
C GLU A 630 -31.31 22.40 -8.25
N ASP A 631 -31.99 23.45 -7.78
CA ASP A 631 -33.14 23.35 -6.85
C ASP A 631 -34.41 22.82 -7.55
N THR A 632 -34.32 21.57 -8.01
CA THR A 632 -35.34 20.80 -8.73
C THR A 632 -35.47 19.39 -8.12
N THR A 633 -36.37 18.57 -8.65
CA THR A 633 -36.54 17.16 -8.25
C THR A 633 -36.16 16.24 -9.40
N GLY A 634 -35.38 15.20 -9.12
CA GLY A 634 -34.90 14.24 -10.10
C GLY A 634 -33.79 14.82 -10.99
N TRP A 635 -33.87 14.50 -12.29
CA TRP A 635 -32.90 14.90 -13.30
C TRP A 635 -33.49 15.91 -14.28
N GLY A 636 -32.73 16.95 -14.62
CA GLY A 636 -33.06 17.96 -15.63
C GLY A 636 -32.05 18.00 -16.77
N VAL A 637 -32.43 18.59 -17.90
CA VAL A 637 -31.52 18.82 -19.04
C VAL A 637 -30.58 19.97 -18.71
N SER A 638 -29.27 19.75 -18.83
CA SER A 638 -28.27 20.80 -18.61
C SER A 638 -28.35 21.90 -19.68
N PRO A 639 -28.38 23.19 -19.31
CA PRO A 639 -28.31 24.30 -20.26
C PRO A 639 -26.94 24.41 -20.95
N ARG A 640 -25.92 23.69 -20.47
CA ARG A 640 -24.57 23.64 -21.04
C ARG A 640 -24.49 22.82 -22.33
N GLY A 641 -25.54 22.05 -22.66
CA GLY A 641 -25.55 21.11 -23.79
C GLY A 641 -24.78 19.80 -23.53
N ALA A 642 -24.28 19.61 -22.31
CA ALA A 642 -23.56 18.44 -21.83
C ALA A 642 -23.89 18.21 -20.34
N GLY A 643 -23.92 16.95 -19.90
CA GLY A 643 -24.32 16.55 -18.55
C GLY A 643 -25.80 16.85 -18.21
N TYR A 644 -26.12 16.78 -16.93
CA TYR A 644 -27.49 16.91 -16.41
C TYR A 644 -27.59 17.87 -15.21
N LEU A 645 -28.77 18.45 -15.01
CA LEU A 645 -29.12 19.03 -13.72
C LEU A 645 -29.58 17.91 -12.76
N PHE A 646 -29.26 18.00 -11.47
CA PHE A 646 -29.70 17.01 -10.48
C PHE A 646 -30.19 17.65 -9.18
N GLY A 647 -31.28 17.11 -8.63
CA GLY A 647 -31.93 17.56 -7.40
C GLY A 647 -31.45 16.84 -6.13
N SER A 648 -31.93 17.32 -4.97
CA SER A 648 -31.59 16.78 -3.64
C SER A 648 -31.98 15.31 -3.46
N ASP A 649 -33.03 14.84 -4.12
CA ASP A 649 -33.50 13.46 -4.05
C ASP A 649 -32.58 12.48 -4.78
N VAL A 650 -31.92 12.92 -5.85
CA VAL A 650 -30.87 12.18 -6.55
C VAL A 650 -29.64 12.02 -5.65
N VAL A 651 -29.22 13.10 -4.99
CA VAL A 651 -28.09 13.09 -4.05
C VAL A 651 -28.38 12.18 -2.86
N ALA A 652 -29.57 12.26 -2.25
CA ALA A 652 -29.94 11.41 -1.13
C ALA A 652 -29.91 9.92 -1.51
N GLN A 653 -30.36 9.56 -2.72
CA GLN A 653 -30.28 8.19 -3.24
C GLN A 653 -28.83 7.74 -3.47
N PHE A 654 -28.00 8.58 -4.09
CA PHE A 654 -26.60 8.27 -4.37
C PHE A 654 -25.77 8.13 -3.08
N ASN A 655 -25.97 9.03 -2.11
CA ASN A 655 -25.27 8.99 -0.83
C ASN A 655 -25.63 7.72 -0.05
N ALA A 656 -26.92 7.39 0.03
CA ALA A 656 -27.39 6.16 0.67
C ALA A 656 -26.89 4.88 -0.02
N ALA A 657 -26.85 4.85 -1.36
CA ALA A 657 -26.35 3.70 -2.12
C ALA A 657 -24.85 3.45 -1.94
N ASN A 658 -24.07 4.50 -1.64
CA ASN A 658 -22.61 4.43 -1.53
C ASN A 658 -22.07 4.57 -0.09
N ASN A 659 -22.94 4.76 0.91
CA ASN A 659 -22.59 4.97 2.31
C ASN A 659 -21.65 6.18 2.56
N ILE A 660 -21.76 7.20 1.69
CA ILE A 660 -21.06 8.47 1.78
C ILE A 660 -21.95 9.52 2.45
N ASP A 661 -21.33 10.51 3.08
CA ASP A 661 -22.04 11.52 3.87
C ASP A 661 -22.36 12.75 3.03
N MET A 662 -21.44 13.15 2.13
CA MET A 662 -21.60 14.30 1.23
C MET A 662 -20.82 14.15 -0.09
N ILE A 663 -21.16 15.01 -1.05
CA ILE A 663 -20.43 15.20 -2.31
C ILE A 663 -19.68 16.54 -2.23
N CYS A 664 -18.40 16.56 -2.63
CA CYS A 664 -17.61 17.76 -2.86
C CYS A 664 -17.34 17.91 -4.36
N ARG A 665 -17.50 19.10 -4.91
CA ARG A 665 -17.38 19.37 -6.35
C ARG A 665 -16.89 20.78 -6.67
N ALA A 666 -16.75 21.06 -7.97
CA ALA A 666 -16.28 22.34 -8.50
C ALA A 666 -17.20 22.82 -9.66
N HIS A 667 -16.65 23.30 -10.79
CA HIS A 667 -17.32 23.56 -12.09
C HIS A 667 -18.39 24.68 -12.16
N GLN A 668 -19.01 25.05 -11.03
CA GLN A 668 -19.91 26.20 -10.93
C GLN A 668 -19.20 27.36 -10.23
N LEU A 669 -19.14 28.52 -10.89
CA LEU A 669 -18.63 29.75 -10.29
C LEU A 669 -19.44 30.09 -9.03
N VAL A 670 -18.74 30.26 -7.91
CA VAL A 670 -19.32 30.74 -6.66
C VAL A 670 -18.69 32.09 -6.29
N MET A 671 -19.51 33.07 -5.95
CA MET A 671 -19.05 34.44 -5.63
C MET A 671 -18.27 34.48 -4.31
N GLU A 672 -18.69 33.66 -3.36
CA GLU A 672 -18.18 33.53 -1.99
C GLU A 672 -17.05 32.47 -1.86
N GLY A 673 -16.56 31.91 -2.98
CA GLY A 673 -15.52 30.88 -3.01
C GLY A 673 -16.00 29.46 -2.68
N TYR A 674 -17.10 29.29 -1.92
CA TYR A 674 -17.76 27.99 -1.75
C TYR A 674 -19.27 28.11 -1.50
N LYS A 675 -20.04 27.10 -1.89
CA LYS A 675 -21.50 27.05 -1.74
C LYS A 675 -21.99 25.67 -1.34
N TRP A 676 -22.81 25.61 -0.30
CA TRP A 676 -23.59 24.42 0.05
C TRP A 676 -24.89 24.37 -0.74
N HIS A 677 -25.26 23.17 -1.18
CA HIS A 677 -26.55 22.85 -1.79
C HIS A 677 -27.23 21.74 -0.97
N PHE A 678 -28.56 21.64 -1.08
CA PHE A 678 -29.37 20.51 -0.57
C PHE A 678 -29.11 20.12 0.91
N ASN A 679 -29.31 21.04 1.86
CA ASN A 679 -29.08 20.81 3.30
C ASN A 679 -27.67 20.27 3.59
N GLU A 680 -26.64 20.90 3.03
CA GLU A 680 -25.23 20.59 3.25
C GLU A 680 -24.81 19.18 2.78
N THR A 681 -25.56 18.57 1.85
CA THR A 681 -25.20 17.26 1.26
C THR A 681 -24.34 17.35 -0.01
N VAL A 682 -24.27 18.54 -0.64
CA VAL A 682 -23.34 18.85 -1.74
C VAL A 682 -22.64 20.17 -1.47
N LEU A 683 -21.33 20.18 -1.63
CA LEU A 683 -20.47 21.35 -1.53
C LEU A 683 -19.83 21.64 -2.89
N THR A 684 -19.97 22.87 -3.37
CA THR A 684 -19.20 23.41 -4.49
C THR A 684 -18.05 24.27 -3.93
N VAL A 685 -16.80 23.96 -4.27
CA VAL A 685 -15.60 24.73 -3.93
C VAL A 685 -15.05 25.37 -5.19
N TRP A 686 -14.62 26.62 -5.11
CA TRP A 686 -14.10 27.41 -6.21
C TRP A 686 -12.79 28.09 -5.81
N SER A 687 -11.69 27.76 -6.49
CA SER A 687 -10.34 28.17 -6.08
C SER A 687 -9.69 29.22 -7.01
N ALA A 688 -10.46 29.82 -7.92
CA ALA A 688 -10.01 30.85 -8.87
C ALA A 688 -10.62 32.24 -8.57
N PRO A 689 -9.93 33.12 -7.80
CA PRO A 689 -10.47 34.41 -7.37
C PRO A 689 -10.43 35.46 -8.49
N ASN A 690 -11.44 36.33 -8.51
CA ASN A 690 -11.72 37.26 -9.61
C ASN A 690 -11.63 36.56 -10.98
N TYR A 691 -12.49 35.55 -11.18
CA TYR A 691 -12.50 34.68 -12.33
C TYR A 691 -12.53 35.43 -13.67
N CYS A 692 -11.83 34.90 -14.68
CA CYS A 692 -11.54 35.57 -15.95
C CYS A 692 -11.00 37.01 -15.80
N TYR A 693 -10.39 37.33 -14.65
CA TYR A 693 -9.94 38.66 -14.23
C TYR A 693 -11.04 39.74 -14.14
N ARG A 694 -12.32 39.34 -14.11
CA ARG A 694 -13.47 40.26 -14.21
C ARG A 694 -14.66 39.96 -13.29
N CYS A 695 -14.81 38.72 -12.81
CA CYS A 695 -16.03 38.30 -12.10
C CYS A 695 -16.14 38.84 -10.67
N GLY A 696 -15.05 39.26 -10.04
CA GLY A 696 -15.06 39.85 -8.69
C GLY A 696 -15.38 38.89 -7.53
N ASN A 697 -15.44 37.57 -7.78
CA ASN A 697 -15.57 36.56 -6.74
C ASN A 697 -14.30 36.41 -5.89
N VAL A 698 -14.44 35.89 -4.67
CA VAL A 698 -13.32 35.35 -3.89
C VAL A 698 -13.10 33.86 -4.22
N ALA A 699 -12.04 33.28 -3.69
CA ALA A 699 -11.75 31.86 -3.78
C ALA A 699 -11.70 31.21 -2.40
N ALA A 700 -11.90 29.89 -2.35
CA ALA A 700 -11.71 29.10 -1.15
C ALA A 700 -10.95 27.80 -1.43
N ILE A 701 -10.36 27.26 -0.37
CA ILE A 701 -9.97 25.85 -0.24
C ILE A 701 -10.68 25.28 0.99
N LEU A 702 -10.97 23.98 0.95
CA LEU A 702 -11.51 23.23 2.08
C LEU A 702 -10.39 22.41 2.70
N GLU A 703 -10.07 22.65 3.97
CA GLU A 703 -9.19 21.78 4.75
C GLU A 703 -10.03 20.75 5.52
N LEU A 704 -9.57 19.50 5.47
CA LEU A 704 -10.10 18.38 6.23
C LEU A 704 -9.02 17.85 7.16
N ASP A 705 -9.27 17.86 8.47
CA ASP A 705 -8.38 17.27 9.46
C ASP A 705 -8.52 15.72 9.54
N GLU A 706 -7.73 15.09 10.42
CA GLU A 706 -7.77 13.64 10.73
C GLU A 706 -9.14 13.14 11.26
N HIS A 707 -10.10 14.04 11.47
CA HIS A 707 -11.44 13.78 11.99
C HIS A 707 -12.55 14.29 11.05
N LEU A 708 -12.20 14.63 9.80
CA LEU A 708 -13.08 15.21 8.77
C LEU A 708 -13.82 16.49 9.20
N GLN A 709 -13.28 17.22 10.18
CA GLN A 709 -13.69 18.59 10.47
C GLN A 709 -13.33 19.47 9.28
N LYS A 710 -14.18 20.46 9.00
CA LYS A 710 -14.14 21.26 7.77
C LYS A 710 -13.77 22.68 8.13
N GLU A 711 -12.61 23.13 7.67
CA GLU A 711 -12.21 24.53 7.73
C GLU A 711 -12.14 25.11 6.32
N PHE A 712 -12.66 26.33 6.14
CA PHE A 712 -12.65 27.01 4.84
C PHE A 712 -11.69 28.19 4.90
N ILE A 713 -10.61 28.12 4.13
CA ILE A 713 -9.69 29.24 3.97
C ILE A 713 -10.09 30.02 2.72
N ILE A 714 -10.65 31.21 2.93
CA ILE A 714 -11.03 32.15 1.88
C ILE A 714 -9.83 33.04 1.55
N PHE A 715 -9.55 33.24 0.27
CA PHE A 715 -8.49 34.12 -0.22
C PHE A 715 -8.93 34.96 -1.42
N GLU A 716 -8.31 36.13 -1.55
CA GLU A 716 -8.59 37.09 -2.61
C GLU A 716 -7.64 36.94 -3.81
N ALA A 717 -7.94 37.71 -4.84
CA ALA A 717 -7.18 37.79 -6.07
C ALA A 717 -5.76 38.35 -5.82
N ALA A 718 -4.73 37.69 -6.31
CA ALA A 718 -3.34 38.10 -6.13
C ALA A 718 -3.11 39.56 -6.58
N PRO A 719 -2.29 40.35 -5.85
CA PRO A 719 -2.12 41.78 -6.14
C PRO A 719 -1.72 42.06 -7.58
N GLN A 720 -2.31 43.09 -8.18
CA GLN A 720 -2.11 43.38 -9.61
C GLN A 720 -0.64 43.72 -9.97
N GLU A 721 0.16 44.15 -8.99
CA GLU A 721 1.61 44.37 -9.11
C GLU A 721 2.40 43.06 -9.26
N THR A 722 1.90 41.95 -8.71
CA THR A 722 2.49 40.60 -8.85
C THR A 722 2.00 39.88 -10.09
N ARG A 723 0.81 40.21 -10.58
CA ARG A 723 0.23 39.67 -11.82
C ARG A 723 0.90 40.33 -13.02
N GLY A 724 1.95 39.69 -13.56
CA GLY A 724 2.71 40.16 -14.72
C GLY A 724 1.97 40.12 -16.06
N ILE A 725 0.78 40.75 -16.15
CA ILE A 725 -0.11 40.79 -17.32
C ILE A 725 0.71 41.02 -18.59
N PRO A 726 0.67 40.12 -19.60
CA PRO A 726 1.52 40.23 -20.78
C PRO A 726 1.39 41.58 -21.49
N SER A 727 2.46 42.37 -21.46
CA SER A 727 2.42 43.75 -21.96
C SER A 727 2.18 43.78 -23.49
N LYS A 728 1.05 44.36 -23.90
CA LYS A 728 0.61 44.63 -25.29
C LYS A 728 0.15 43.43 -26.12
N LYS A 729 -1.13 43.09 -25.99
CA LYS A 729 -2.04 42.64 -27.08
C LYS A 729 -3.51 42.76 -26.59
N PRO A 730 -4.53 42.69 -27.46
CA PRO A 730 -5.92 42.76 -27.02
C PRO A 730 -6.24 41.64 -26.02
N VAL A 731 -7.22 41.88 -25.15
CA VAL A 731 -7.87 40.80 -24.39
C VAL A 731 -8.36 39.77 -25.41
N ALA A 732 -7.93 38.52 -25.28
CA ALA A 732 -8.31 37.49 -26.24
C ALA A 732 -9.81 37.17 -26.10
N ASP A 733 -10.48 36.88 -27.21
CA ASP A 733 -11.95 36.76 -27.26
C ASP A 733 -12.50 35.63 -26.35
N TYR A 734 -11.66 34.66 -25.95
CA TYR A 734 -12.04 33.60 -25.00
C TYR A 734 -12.12 34.03 -23.52
N PHE A 735 -11.74 35.27 -23.19
CA PHE A 735 -12.01 35.88 -21.88
C PHE A 735 -13.37 36.63 -21.84
N LEU A 736 -14.13 36.65 -22.95
CA LEU A 736 -15.41 37.34 -23.08
C LEU A 736 -16.62 36.47 -22.69
#